data_AF-A0A0L0DSG7-F1
#
_entry.id   AF-A0A0L0DSG7-F1
#
_cell.length_a   1.000
_cell.length_b   1.000
_cell.length_c   1.000
_cell.angle_alpha   90.00
_cell.angle_beta   90.00
_cell.angle_gamma   90.00
#
_symmetry.space_group_name_H-M   'P 1'
#
loop_
_entity.id
_entity.type
_entity.pdbx_description
1 polymer ?
#
loop_
_entity_poly.entity_id
_entity_poly.type
_entity_poly.pdbx_seq_one_letter_code
_entity_poly.pdbx_strand_id
1 'polypeptide(L)'
;MQVKEPPFLTKTNDFDDTMSNVAGTSGGAGSTGVELAESEWAELSISNQLLLAEAHRRGWKCEVLEGASNMAAVWPPDSTPIVFQRARTELGSAIGHRLAENKAACAVLLERRSLPTAKSLRCVLRFGDIPESDLERLTQFVRANQQAGCATVIKPTDGAHGEGVVLDIAPPRANAGSADEPEGLTDAEVADLTAAARVATSMSMLGTNARKPIPFLAQRQAVGTELRILVIAGGVFAASMRTAPVAVGDGESSVADLVDALNTDPTRGPGHTHPRSVIDAAAVSAYLGMGALARVPAAGEKVQLLGISNLSAGGNAVDVTDRLHPEIKQMCVEVAEALMLDLVGIDVIVADMEAPLASAGCCILEANTSPGLRMHAFPSEGTARNAAPFILDAILARREASAATAHALRQKAATRRQLRMLIVMDHATSKKANSLWSMARALADHPAAEGVFVASRFNPANTSFFYPPHDAESVWVHKVGPKFGWKPLTEVNFATARQMSLADFDVVFPRLSRPVTRAFLDGMARMVDEWRIINGTTDFLRVCSKGWLPEVAELCAPLAYCKTVAEVEAFRAEYPAIVIKPVQDGGGKGITRVAADGRVFVEHDKVGVAWEEYVESHLRGVLDNAMPTPRSDGSDPDYDLFHGVVCMKFLEGVREGDKRTVVIDGRIIASSIRLPQQGNWVCNASMGGTSHVAAADDDEVELIRKLDPVLRKHNITFYGIDTLVGDDGKRVLSELNASNVGGLAPMEEVSGEPVVARGMHALWTYIVQRVSDHEGWVV
;
A
#
# COMPACT_ATOMS: atom_id res chain seq x y z
N MET A 1 15.22 -4.45 -8.98
CA MET A 1 16.18 -3.66 -8.19
C MET A 1 16.89 -4.68 -7.30
N GLN A 2 18.18 -4.96 -7.49
CA GLN A 2 18.88 -5.92 -6.61
C GLN A 2 18.90 -5.34 -5.19
N VAL A 3 18.28 -6.03 -4.23
CA VAL A 3 18.39 -5.67 -2.81
C VAL A 3 19.86 -5.91 -2.42
N LYS A 4 20.56 -4.83 -2.02
CA LYS A 4 21.90 -4.97 -1.46
C LYS A 4 21.80 -5.71 -0.14
N GLU A 5 22.51 -6.82 -0.01
CA GLU A 5 22.63 -7.52 1.27
C GLU A 5 23.14 -6.57 2.36
N PRO A 6 22.61 -6.66 3.60
CA PRO A 6 23.11 -5.91 4.74
C PRO A 6 24.64 -6.03 4.88
N PRO A 7 25.37 -4.92 5.11
CA PRO A 7 26.84 -4.93 5.13
C PRO A 7 27.46 -5.87 6.17
N PHE A 8 26.73 -6.22 7.23
CA PHE A 8 27.21 -7.13 8.25
C PHE A 8 27.03 -8.61 7.88
N LEU A 9 26.15 -8.94 6.93
CA LEU A 9 25.97 -10.31 6.43
C LEU A 9 27.10 -10.75 5.48
N THR A 10 27.93 -9.81 5.00
CA THR A 10 29.11 -10.13 4.17
C THR A 10 30.36 -10.44 4.99
N LYS A 11 30.29 -10.42 6.33
CA LYS A 11 31.40 -10.82 7.22
C LYS A 11 31.62 -12.34 7.13
N THR A 12 32.86 -12.79 7.31
CA THR A 12 33.17 -14.22 7.43
C THR A 12 32.43 -14.83 8.62
N ASN A 13 31.78 -15.97 8.41
CA ASN A 13 31.13 -16.75 9.45
C ASN A 13 32.19 -17.64 10.12
N ASP A 14 33.08 -17.01 10.90
CA ASP A 14 34.16 -17.72 11.59
C ASP A 14 33.58 -18.47 12.79
N PHE A 15 33.29 -19.75 12.59
CA PHE A 15 32.84 -20.68 13.63
C PHE A 15 34.08 -21.11 14.44
N ASP A 16 34.46 -20.32 15.43
CA ASP A 16 35.68 -20.52 16.23
C ASP A 16 35.55 -21.68 17.24
N ASP A 17 36.68 -22.31 17.61
CA ASP A 17 36.75 -23.53 18.45
C ASP A 17 36.17 -23.34 19.87
N THR A 18 35.93 -22.09 20.30
CA THR A 18 35.30 -21.76 21.60
C THR A 18 33.81 -22.14 21.67
N MET A 19 33.14 -22.36 20.54
CA MET A 19 31.74 -22.80 20.48
C MET A 19 31.58 -24.33 20.56
N SER A 20 32.69 -25.08 20.55
CA SER A 20 32.71 -26.56 20.70
C SER A 20 32.13 -27.06 22.02
N ASN A 21 32.03 -26.19 23.03
CA ASN A 21 31.50 -26.54 24.36
C ASN A 21 29.97 -26.38 24.47
N VAL A 22 29.31 -25.77 23.47
CA VAL A 22 27.87 -25.46 23.49
C VAL A 22 26.98 -26.72 23.34
N ALA A 23 27.56 -27.92 23.27
CA ALA A 23 26.82 -29.17 23.13
C ALA A 23 27.47 -30.38 23.81
N GLY A 24 28.17 -30.21 24.94
CA GLY A 24 28.72 -31.33 25.71
C GLY A 24 29.75 -32.19 24.96
N THR A 25 30.34 -31.67 23.88
CA THR A 25 31.24 -32.41 22.97
C THR A 25 32.71 -32.45 23.42
N SER A 26 33.07 -31.97 24.62
CA SER A 26 34.47 -31.93 25.05
C SER A 26 34.93 -33.23 25.73
N GLY A 27 35.46 -34.16 24.93
CA GLY A 27 36.51 -35.08 25.37
C GLY A 27 37.88 -34.49 25.01
N GLY A 28 38.45 -33.64 25.86
CA GLY A 28 39.81 -33.11 25.62
C GLY A 28 40.23 -32.02 26.62
N ALA A 29 41.15 -32.37 27.52
CA ALA A 29 41.74 -31.47 28.49
C ALA A 29 42.71 -30.47 27.80
N GLY A 30 42.46 -29.17 27.95
CA GLY A 30 43.35 -28.10 27.54
C GLY A 30 42.96 -26.78 28.22
N SER A 31 43.75 -26.38 29.22
CA SER A 31 43.48 -25.25 30.12
C SER A 31 43.72 -23.88 29.49
N THR A 32 42.66 -23.07 29.36
CA THR A 32 42.71 -21.60 29.43
C THR A 32 41.45 -21.11 30.16
N GLY A 33 41.63 -20.45 31.31
CA GLY A 33 40.58 -20.23 32.30
C GLY A 33 39.37 -19.44 31.82
N VAL A 34 38.20 -20.08 31.85
CA VAL A 34 36.87 -19.49 32.09
C VAL A 34 36.04 -20.54 32.84
N GLU A 35 36.26 -20.70 34.14
CA GLU A 35 35.30 -21.39 35.01
C GLU A 35 34.29 -20.33 35.48
N LEU A 36 33.04 -20.38 34.99
CA LEU A 36 31.79 -19.81 35.56
C LEU A 36 30.74 -19.59 34.44
N ALA A 37 29.83 -20.56 34.21
CA ALA A 37 28.44 -20.41 33.67
C ALA A 37 27.88 -21.67 32.98
N GLU A 38 28.67 -22.72 32.74
CA GLU A 38 28.24 -23.83 31.86
C GLU A 38 27.07 -24.68 32.41
N SER A 39 26.75 -24.65 33.73
CA SER A 39 25.64 -25.42 34.30
C SER A 39 24.26 -24.79 34.14
N GLU A 40 24.14 -23.46 34.12
CA GLU A 40 22.83 -22.78 34.00
C GLU A 40 22.33 -22.70 32.56
N TRP A 41 23.24 -22.70 31.57
CA TRP A 41 22.86 -22.56 30.16
C TRP A 41 22.57 -23.90 29.49
N ALA A 42 23.09 -25.00 30.04
CA ALA A 42 22.93 -26.34 29.48
C ALA A 42 21.46 -26.76 29.32
N GLU A 43 20.59 -26.30 30.23
CA GLU A 43 19.14 -26.58 30.19
C GLU A 43 18.37 -25.64 29.26
N LEU A 44 19.02 -24.61 28.71
CA LEU A 44 18.41 -23.70 27.74
C LEU A 44 18.47 -24.29 26.33
N SER A 45 17.63 -23.77 25.44
CA SER A 45 17.65 -24.11 24.03
C SER A 45 18.97 -23.70 23.38
N ILE A 46 19.42 -24.47 22.38
CA ILE A 46 20.61 -24.13 21.59
C ILE A 46 20.57 -22.70 21.04
N SER A 47 19.39 -22.18 20.65
CA SER A 47 19.27 -20.79 20.20
C SER A 47 19.65 -19.78 21.30
N ASN A 48 19.27 -20.02 22.56
CA ASN A 48 19.71 -19.19 23.68
C ASN A 48 21.20 -19.34 23.93
N GLN A 49 21.69 -20.58 23.97
CA GLN A 49 23.09 -20.86 24.26
C GLN A 49 24.02 -20.17 23.24
N LEU A 50 23.69 -20.22 21.94
CA LEU A 50 24.45 -19.53 20.89
C LEU A 50 24.48 -18.01 21.07
N LEU A 51 23.35 -17.39 21.43
CA LEU A 51 23.28 -15.94 21.67
C LEU A 51 24.05 -15.53 22.95
N LEU A 52 23.95 -16.33 24.02
CA LEU A 52 24.67 -16.11 25.27
C LEU A 52 26.17 -16.31 25.09
N ALA A 53 26.59 -17.36 24.41
CA ALA A 53 27.99 -17.64 24.12
C ALA A 53 28.61 -16.53 23.27
N GLU A 54 27.91 -16.05 22.25
CA GLU A 54 28.39 -14.93 21.43
C GLU A 54 28.48 -13.62 22.22
N ALA A 55 27.48 -13.31 23.06
CA ALA A 55 27.53 -12.15 23.93
C ALA A 55 28.68 -12.24 24.95
N HIS A 56 28.88 -13.42 25.54
CA HIS A 56 29.98 -13.68 26.47
C HIS A 56 31.35 -13.52 25.79
N ARG A 57 31.49 -14.04 24.56
CA ARG A 57 32.69 -13.85 23.72
C ARG A 57 32.98 -12.37 23.45
N ARG A 58 31.94 -11.54 23.32
CA ARG A 58 32.05 -10.07 23.20
C ARG A 58 32.31 -9.35 24.54
N GLY A 59 32.43 -10.08 25.64
CA GLY A 59 32.61 -9.54 26.99
C GLY A 59 31.35 -8.89 27.57
N TRP A 60 30.17 -9.20 27.04
CA TRP A 60 28.91 -8.65 27.53
C TRP A 60 28.45 -9.40 28.77
N LYS A 61 27.82 -8.68 29.71
CA LYS A 61 27.13 -9.33 30.83
C LYS A 61 26.00 -10.20 30.25
N CYS A 62 25.90 -11.43 30.72
CA CYS A 62 24.86 -12.39 30.35
C CYS A 62 24.07 -12.80 31.59
N GLU A 63 22.75 -12.90 31.49
CA GLU A 63 21.87 -13.27 32.60
C GLU A 63 20.73 -14.14 32.09
N VAL A 64 20.49 -15.27 32.77
CA VAL A 64 19.27 -16.07 32.56
C VAL A 64 18.19 -15.45 33.43
N LEU A 65 17.16 -14.89 32.80
CA LEU A 65 16.06 -14.24 33.53
C LEU A 65 15.07 -15.28 34.06
N GLU A 66 14.76 -16.29 33.24
CA GLU A 66 13.91 -17.42 33.63
C GLU A 66 14.22 -18.62 32.72
N GLY A 67 14.70 -19.72 33.32
CA GLY A 67 15.22 -20.87 32.59
C GLY A 67 14.15 -21.70 31.86
N ALA A 68 13.01 -21.98 32.50
CA ALA A 68 12.00 -22.91 31.95
C ALA A 68 11.37 -22.40 30.65
N SER A 69 11.14 -21.09 30.55
CA SER A 69 10.61 -20.39 29.40
C SER A 69 11.69 -19.95 28.41
N ASN A 70 12.97 -20.21 28.70
CA ASN A 70 14.12 -19.85 27.87
C ASN A 70 14.32 -18.33 27.72
N MET A 71 14.05 -17.55 28.77
CA MET A 71 14.24 -16.11 28.76
C MET A 71 15.63 -15.72 29.28
N ALA A 72 16.37 -14.96 28.48
CA ALA A 72 17.69 -14.46 28.86
C ALA A 72 17.89 -13.02 28.40
N ALA A 73 18.89 -12.35 28.97
CA ALA A 73 19.29 -11.01 28.63
C ALA A 73 20.80 -10.88 28.52
N VAL A 74 21.25 -10.00 27.62
CA VAL A 74 22.66 -9.63 27.48
C VAL A 74 22.80 -8.11 27.47
N TRP A 75 23.90 -7.58 28.00
CA TRP A 75 24.15 -6.13 28.09
C TRP A 75 25.36 -5.73 27.24
N PRO A 76 25.13 -5.23 26.03
CA PRO A 76 26.16 -4.50 25.28
C PRO A 76 26.61 -3.25 26.07
N PRO A 77 27.88 -2.82 25.95
CA PRO A 77 28.36 -1.57 26.54
C PRO A 77 27.49 -0.38 26.11
N ASP A 78 27.17 0.51 27.06
CA ASP A 78 26.43 1.76 26.83
C ASP A 78 25.08 1.60 26.10
N SER A 79 24.47 0.41 26.18
CA SER A 79 23.19 0.09 25.54
C SER A 79 22.18 -0.45 26.56
N THR A 80 20.90 -0.40 26.21
CA THR A 80 19.87 -1.14 26.95
C THR A 80 20.10 -2.66 26.80
N PRO A 81 19.66 -3.50 27.75
CA PRO A 81 19.77 -4.94 27.58
C PRO A 81 19.07 -5.41 26.31
N ILE A 82 19.61 -6.43 25.68
CA ILE A 82 18.95 -7.21 24.63
C ILE A 82 18.31 -8.40 25.33
N VAL A 83 16.98 -8.45 25.33
CA VAL A 83 16.20 -9.55 25.92
C VAL A 83 15.72 -10.47 24.82
N PHE A 84 15.85 -11.77 25.03
CA PHE A 84 15.41 -12.76 24.05
C PHE A 84 14.83 -14.01 24.70
N GLN A 85 13.92 -14.64 23.95
CA GLN A 85 13.35 -15.94 24.27
C GLN A 85 13.60 -16.87 23.09
N ARG A 86 14.56 -17.81 23.23
CA ARG A 86 15.13 -18.51 22.07
C ARG A 86 15.68 -17.49 21.07
N ALA A 87 15.25 -17.54 19.81
CA ALA A 87 15.62 -16.55 18.79
C ALA A 87 14.65 -15.36 18.71
N ARG A 88 13.58 -15.31 19.53
CA ARG A 88 12.65 -14.18 19.54
C ARG A 88 13.31 -12.98 20.21
N THR A 89 13.41 -11.87 19.48
CA THR A 89 14.07 -10.62 19.90
C THR A 89 13.22 -9.42 19.46
N GLU A 90 13.71 -8.21 19.75
CA GLU A 90 13.15 -6.95 19.25
C GLU A 90 13.25 -6.73 17.72
N LEU A 91 13.90 -7.64 16.99
CA LEU A 91 13.87 -7.66 15.52
C LEU A 91 12.47 -7.97 14.96
N GLY A 92 11.59 -8.60 15.74
CA GLY A 92 10.19 -8.83 15.38
C GLY A 92 9.26 -7.75 15.93
N SER A 93 8.36 -7.21 15.09
CA SER A 93 7.27 -6.36 15.59
C SER A 93 6.17 -7.21 16.24
N ALA A 94 5.50 -6.70 17.28
CA ALA A 94 4.42 -7.42 17.94
C ALA A 94 3.28 -7.82 16.97
N ILE A 95 3.00 -6.96 15.98
CA ILE A 95 2.03 -7.26 14.92
C ILE A 95 2.54 -8.32 13.95
N GLY A 96 3.83 -8.27 13.58
CA GLY A 96 4.46 -9.27 12.72
C GLY A 96 4.43 -10.66 13.36
N HIS A 97 4.69 -10.74 14.67
CA HIS A 97 4.52 -11.96 15.45
C HIS A 97 3.10 -12.55 15.31
N ARG A 98 2.07 -11.72 15.50
CA ARG A 98 0.67 -12.14 15.40
C ARG A 98 0.25 -12.53 13.99
N LEU A 99 0.77 -11.84 12.97
CA LEU A 99 0.51 -12.18 11.57
C LEU A 99 1.09 -13.55 11.22
N ALA A 100 2.33 -13.82 11.60
CA ALA A 100 2.99 -15.09 11.36
C ALA A 100 2.38 -16.26 12.16
N GLU A 101 1.97 -16.03 13.41
CA GLU A 101 1.26 -17.03 14.24
C GLU A 101 -0.12 -17.40 13.66
N ASN A 102 -0.76 -16.48 12.95
CA ASN A 102 -2.04 -16.72 12.28
C ASN A 102 -1.83 -17.14 10.82
N LYS A 103 -1.77 -18.46 10.58
CA LYS A 103 -1.50 -19.02 9.24
C LYS A 103 -2.47 -18.53 8.16
N ALA A 104 -3.74 -18.29 8.50
CA ALA A 104 -4.73 -17.81 7.55
C ALA A 104 -4.49 -16.34 7.16
N ALA A 105 -4.20 -15.47 8.15
CA ALA A 105 -3.89 -14.07 7.90
C ALA A 105 -2.57 -13.91 7.12
N CYS A 106 -1.56 -14.69 7.49
CA CYS A 106 -0.29 -14.78 6.79
C CYS A 106 -0.49 -15.12 5.31
N ALA A 107 -1.21 -16.21 5.01
CA ALA A 107 -1.46 -16.65 3.63
C ALA A 107 -2.14 -15.55 2.79
N VAL A 108 -3.21 -14.92 3.29
CA VAL A 108 -3.91 -13.84 2.58
C VAL A 108 -2.99 -12.66 2.27
N LEU A 109 -2.12 -12.28 3.21
CA LEU A 109 -1.22 -11.16 3.02
C LEU A 109 -0.16 -11.45 1.95
N LEU A 110 0.40 -12.66 1.97
CA LEU A 110 1.40 -13.09 1.00
C LEU A 110 0.79 -13.28 -0.39
N GLU A 111 -0.43 -13.85 -0.50
CA GLU A 111 -1.16 -13.98 -1.78
C GLU A 111 -1.42 -12.62 -2.44
N ARG A 112 -1.78 -11.59 -1.66
CA ARG A 112 -1.99 -10.23 -2.17
C ARG A 112 -0.72 -9.58 -2.73
N ARG A 113 0.45 -10.08 -2.36
CA ARG A 113 1.74 -9.68 -2.91
C ARG A 113 2.20 -10.57 -4.06
N SER A 114 1.35 -11.47 -4.55
CA SER A 114 1.66 -12.44 -5.61
C SER A 114 2.81 -13.40 -5.23
N LEU A 115 3.03 -13.63 -3.92
CA LEU A 115 4.00 -14.62 -3.46
C LEU A 115 3.41 -16.03 -3.53
N PRO A 116 4.22 -17.06 -3.85
CA PRO A 116 3.71 -18.40 -4.10
C PRO A 116 3.39 -19.12 -2.79
N THR A 117 2.17 -18.97 -2.29
CA THR A 117 1.66 -19.71 -1.13
C THR A 117 0.75 -20.86 -1.54
N ALA A 118 0.60 -21.84 -0.65
CA ALA A 118 -0.41 -22.88 -0.84
C ALA A 118 -1.81 -22.24 -0.85
N LYS A 119 -2.57 -22.49 -1.93
CA LYS A 119 -3.98 -22.09 -1.99
C LYS A 119 -4.71 -22.66 -0.79
N SER A 120 -5.48 -21.81 -0.11
CA SER A 120 -6.02 -22.12 1.22
C SER A 120 -7.50 -21.76 1.31
N LEU A 121 -8.28 -22.61 1.96
CA LEU A 121 -9.66 -22.36 2.37
C LEU A 121 -9.78 -22.49 3.88
N ARG A 122 -10.32 -21.45 4.53
CA ARG A 122 -10.64 -21.49 5.96
C ARG A 122 -12.05 -22.04 6.18
N CYS A 123 -12.14 -23.08 7.00
CA CYS A 123 -13.38 -23.73 7.39
C CYS A 123 -13.48 -23.78 8.92
N VAL A 124 -14.64 -24.18 9.45
CA VAL A 124 -14.86 -24.41 10.87
C VAL A 124 -15.44 -25.80 11.13
N LEU A 125 -15.08 -26.37 12.26
CA LEU A 125 -15.71 -27.57 12.83
C LEU A 125 -16.64 -27.14 13.97
N ARG A 126 -17.87 -27.65 13.99
CA ARG A 126 -18.86 -27.38 15.04
C ARG A 126 -19.53 -28.68 15.46
N PHE A 127 -19.54 -28.97 16.77
CA PHE A 127 -20.08 -30.22 17.34
C PHE A 127 -19.51 -31.50 16.71
N GLY A 128 -18.25 -31.44 16.27
CA GLY A 128 -17.57 -32.58 15.63
C GLY A 128 -17.78 -32.69 14.13
N ASP A 129 -18.63 -31.86 13.51
CA ASP A 129 -18.92 -31.93 12.07
C ASP A 129 -18.63 -30.60 11.37
N ILE A 130 -18.45 -30.68 10.05
CA ILE A 130 -18.27 -29.52 9.17
C ILE A 130 -19.68 -28.99 8.82
N PRO A 131 -20.02 -27.72 9.11
CA PRO A 131 -21.31 -27.16 8.73
C PRO A 131 -21.54 -27.26 7.22
N GLU A 132 -22.79 -27.43 6.79
CA GLU A 132 -23.16 -27.60 5.37
C GLU A 132 -22.62 -26.47 4.47
N SER A 133 -22.67 -25.22 4.94
CA SER A 133 -22.10 -24.05 4.23
C SER A 133 -20.58 -24.10 4.03
N ASP A 134 -19.87 -24.78 4.93
CA ASP A 134 -18.42 -24.96 4.84
C ASP A 134 -18.08 -26.20 4.02
N LEU A 135 -18.91 -27.25 4.12
CA LEU A 135 -18.76 -28.47 3.36
C LEU A 135 -18.94 -28.24 1.86
N GLU A 136 -19.90 -27.41 1.44
CA GLU A 136 -20.09 -27.06 0.03
C GLU A 136 -18.85 -26.34 -0.55
N ARG A 137 -18.34 -25.34 0.17
CA ARG A 137 -17.13 -24.60 -0.23
C ARG A 137 -15.90 -25.48 -0.21
N LEU A 138 -15.77 -26.36 0.79
CA LEU A 138 -14.69 -27.32 0.89
C LEU A 138 -14.73 -28.34 -0.25
N THR A 139 -15.91 -28.81 -0.62
CA THR A 139 -16.14 -29.70 -1.76
C THR A 139 -15.62 -29.06 -3.04
N GLN A 140 -16.04 -27.83 -3.34
CA GLN A 140 -15.57 -27.09 -4.52
C GLN A 140 -14.04 -26.92 -4.52
N PHE A 141 -13.47 -26.59 -3.36
CA PHE A 141 -12.03 -26.42 -3.20
C PHE A 141 -11.25 -27.72 -3.42
N VAL A 142 -11.72 -28.84 -2.85
CA VAL A 142 -11.08 -30.16 -3.02
C VAL A 142 -11.16 -30.62 -4.47
N ARG A 143 -12.31 -30.46 -5.14
CA ARG A 143 -12.46 -30.79 -6.56
C ARG A 143 -11.49 -29.97 -7.43
N ALA A 144 -11.35 -28.67 -7.16
CA ALA A 144 -10.37 -27.83 -7.85
C ALA A 144 -8.92 -28.27 -7.62
N ASN A 145 -8.59 -28.82 -6.44
CA ASN A 145 -7.27 -29.42 -6.19
C ASN A 145 -7.07 -30.71 -6.97
N GLN A 146 -8.06 -31.62 -6.99
CA GLN A 146 -8.01 -32.87 -7.77
C GLN A 146 -7.82 -32.61 -9.26
N GLN A 147 -8.54 -31.64 -9.82
CA GLN A 147 -8.40 -31.20 -11.23
C GLN A 147 -7.02 -30.59 -11.52
N ALA A 148 -6.41 -29.95 -10.52
CA ALA A 148 -5.04 -29.46 -10.61
C ALA A 148 -3.98 -30.55 -10.37
N GLY A 149 -4.39 -31.81 -10.17
CA GLY A 149 -3.46 -32.93 -9.91
C GLY A 149 -2.86 -32.91 -8.50
N CYS A 150 -3.52 -32.29 -7.53
CA CYS A 150 -3.04 -32.20 -6.14
C CYS A 150 -4.03 -32.82 -5.14
N ALA A 151 -3.49 -33.41 -4.08
CA ALA A 151 -4.27 -33.76 -2.89
C ALA A 151 -4.54 -32.52 -2.02
N THR A 152 -5.36 -32.71 -0.98
CA THR A 152 -5.67 -31.68 0.01
C THR A 152 -5.02 -32.00 1.35
N VAL A 153 -4.49 -30.95 2.00
CA VAL A 153 -3.96 -30.97 3.36
C VAL A 153 -4.96 -30.30 4.29
N ILE A 154 -5.23 -30.89 5.46
CA ILE A 154 -5.97 -30.24 6.53
C ILE A 154 -5.04 -29.98 7.72
N LYS A 155 -5.05 -28.76 8.25
CA LYS A 155 -4.22 -28.37 9.39
C LYS A 155 -4.91 -27.39 10.34
N PRO A 156 -4.52 -27.34 11.64
CA PRO A 156 -4.98 -26.32 12.55
C PRO A 156 -4.53 -24.92 12.13
N THR A 157 -5.35 -23.91 12.42
CA THR A 157 -4.97 -22.51 12.11
C THR A 157 -3.86 -21.97 12.99
N ASP A 158 -3.64 -22.57 14.16
CA ASP A 158 -2.79 -22.09 15.25
C ASP A 158 -1.84 -23.15 15.84
N GLY A 159 -1.77 -24.35 15.25
CA GLY A 159 -0.86 -25.41 15.72
C GLY A 159 0.62 -25.18 15.39
N ALA A 160 1.52 -25.99 15.94
CA ALA A 160 2.97 -25.93 15.67
C ALA A 160 3.55 -27.34 15.44
N HIS A 161 4.79 -27.42 14.96
CA HIS A 161 5.55 -28.68 14.84
C HIS A 161 4.90 -29.81 14.01
N GLY A 162 3.93 -29.48 13.16
CA GLY A 162 3.20 -30.45 12.34
C GLY A 162 2.08 -31.20 13.08
N GLU A 163 1.79 -30.84 14.33
CA GLU A 163 0.71 -31.46 15.10
C GLU A 163 -0.66 -31.18 14.46
N GLY A 164 -1.47 -32.22 14.31
CA GLY A 164 -2.80 -32.14 13.71
C GLY A 164 -2.83 -31.89 12.20
N VAL A 165 -1.69 -31.99 11.51
CA VAL A 165 -1.63 -31.92 10.04
C VAL A 165 -1.96 -33.29 9.46
N VAL A 166 -2.92 -33.33 8.54
CA VAL A 166 -3.32 -34.54 7.81
C VAL A 166 -3.12 -34.29 6.32
N LEU A 167 -2.38 -35.20 5.68
CA LEU A 167 -1.97 -35.12 4.27
C LEU A 167 -2.76 -36.11 3.41
N ASP A 168 -2.58 -36.00 2.10
CA ASP A 168 -3.06 -36.96 1.08
C ASP A 168 -4.58 -37.17 1.08
N ILE A 169 -5.35 -36.17 1.51
CA ILE A 169 -6.80 -36.25 1.56
C ILE A 169 -7.36 -35.98 0.17
N ALA A 170 -8.26 -36.85 -0.29
CA ALA A 170 -8.91 -36.76 -1.59
C ALA A 170 -7.89 -36.51 -2.73
N PRO A 171 -6.97 -37.47 -2.96
CA PRO A 171 -5.94 -37.34 -3.99
C PRO A 171 -6.55 -37.27 -5.40
N PRO A 172 -5.75 -36.91 -6.43
CA PRO A 172 -6.21 -36.90 -7.81
C PRO A 172 -6.81 -38.25 -8.22
N ARG A 173 -8.00 -38.22 -8.83
CA ARG A 173 -8.70 -39.42 -9.26
C ARG A 173 -8.09 -39.96 -10.55
N ALA A 174 -7.89 -41.28 -10.63
CA ALA A 174 -7.33 -41.93 -11.82
C ALA A 174 -8.19 -41.75 -13.09
N ASN A 175 -9.49 -41.50 -12.93
CA ASN A 175 -10.46 -41.30 -14.00
C ASN A 175 -10.83 -39.80 -14.21
N ALA A 176 -9.98 -38.87 -13.77
CA ALA A 176 -10.23 -37.43 -13.90
C ALA A 176 -10.52 -37.03 -15.36
N GLY A 177 -11.63 -36.33 -15.59
CA GLY A 177 -12.10 -35.90 -16.91
C GLY A 177 -12.87 -36.97 -17.70
N SER A 178 -13.14 -38.14 -17.13
CA SER A 178 -13.99 -39.17 -17.75
C SER A 178 -15.48 -38.93 -17.47
N ALA A 179 -16.35 -39.49 -18.32
CA ALA A 179 -17.81 -39.43 -18.12
C ALA A 179 -18.29 -40.17 -16.85
N ASP A 180 -17.45 -41.08 -16.32
CA ASP A 180 -17.73 -41.84 -15.10
C ASP A 180 -17.21 -41.15 -13.83
N GLU A 181 -16.67 -39.92 -13.94
CA GLU A 181 -16.23 -39.16 -12.78
C GLU A 181 -17.42 -38.59 -11.99
N PRO A 182 -17.56 -38.87 -10.68
CA PRO A 182 -18.62 -38.29 -9.87
C PRO A 182 -18.56 -36.75 -9.86
N GLU A 183 -19.69 -36.07 -10.05
CA GLU A 183 -19.76 -34.60 -10.02
C GLU A 183 -19.25 -34.03 -8.69
N GLY A 184 -19.57 -34.69 -7.56
CA GLY A 184 -19.15 -34.30 -6.21
C GLY A 184 -18.05 -35.18 -5.59
N LEU A 185 -17.81 -34.95 -4.30
CA LEU A 185 -17.02 -35.85 -3.47
C LEU A 185 -17.83 -37.11 -3.14
N THR A 186 -17.14 -38.24 -3.02
CA THR A 186 -17.72 -39.49 -2.52
C THR A 186 -17.94 -39.41 -1.02
N ASP A 187 -18.86 -40.23 -0.48
CA ASP A 187 -19.11 -40.28 0.97
C ASP A 187 -17.84 -40.62 1.77
N ALA A 188 -16.95 -41.44 1.20
CA ALA A 188 -15.65 -41.76 1.79
C ALA A 188 -14.73 -40.54 1.87
N GLU A 189 -14.61 -39.75 0.79
CA GLU A 189 -13.80 -38.52 0.79
C GLU A 189 -14.36 -37.49 1.78
N VAL A 190 -15.68 -37.37 1.91
CA VAL A 190 -16.33 -36.48 2.91
C VAL A 190 -16.05 -36.97 4.34
N ALA A 191 -16.10 -38.28 4.57
CA ALA A 191 -15.76 -38.88 5.86
C ALA A 191 -14.29 -38.62 6.23
N ASP A 192 -13.37 -38.78 5.28
CA ASP A 192 -11.94 -38.52 5.48
C ASP A 192 -11.66 -37.05 5.79
N LEU A 193 -12.27 -36.12 5.05
CA LEU A 193 -12.17 -34.67 5.33
C LEU A 193 -12.68 -34.33 6.72
N THR A 194 -13.79 -34.93 7.15
CA THR A 194 -14.39 -34.71 8.47
C THR A 194 -13.49 -35.28 9.57
N ALA A 195 -12.95 -36.49 9.37
CA ALA A 195 -12.01 -37.11 10.30
C ALA A 195 -10.73 -36.28 10.45
N ALA A 196 -10.17 -35.81 9.34
CA ALA A 196 -9.01 -34.94 9.32
C ALA A 196 -9.28 -33.59 10.02
N ALA A 197 -10.45 -32.99 9.80
CA ALA A 197 -10.85 -31.76 10.49
C ALA A 197 -10.98 -31.98 12.01
N ARG A 198 -11.47 -33.15 12.47
CA ARG A 198 -11.50 -33.52 13.89
C ARG A 198 -10.09 -33.63 14.47
N VAL A 199 -9.17 -34.29 13.76
CA VAL A 199 -7.76 -34.39 14.17
C VAL A 199 -7.11 -33.00 14.28
N ALA A 200 -7.22 -32.18 13.23
CA ALA A 200 -6.65 -30.84 13.22
C ALA A 200 -7.20 -29.96 14.35
N THR A 201 -8.50 -29.95 14.55
CA THR A 201 -9.12 -29.12 15.60
C THR A 201 -8.88 -29.64 17.01
N SER A 202 -8.64 -30.95 17.20
CA SER A 202 -8.25 -31.51 18.49
C SER A 202 -6.87 -31.04 18.98
N MET A 203 -6.02 -30.59 18.05
CA MET A 203 -4.67 -30.07 18.31
C MET A 203 -4.63 -28.53 18.33
N SER A 204 -5.77 -27.85 18.25
CA SER A 204 -5.84 -26.38 18.28
C SER A 204 -5.75 -25.85 19.72
N MET A 205 -5.01 -24.74 19.91
CA MET A 205 -4.86 -24.08 21.22
C MET A 205 -6.12 -23.33 21.65
N LEU A 206 -7.08 -23.11 20.75
CA LEU A 206 -8.36 -22.44 21.04
C LEU A 206 -9.30 -23.25 21.96
N GLY A 207 -8.92 -24.47 22.32
CA GLY A 207 -9.52 -25.27 23.39
C GLY A 207 -10.76 -26.06 22.97
N THR A 208 -11.03 -27.14 23.72
CA THR A 208 -12.09 -28.14 23.51
C THR A 208 -13.50 -27.66 23.86
N ASN A 209 -13.76 -26.34 23.92
CA ASN A 209 -15.05 -25.82 24.35
C ASN A 209 -16.10 -26.03 23.24
N ALA A 210 -16.77 -27.18 23.28
CA ALA A 210 -17.62 -27.76 22.24
C ALA A 210 -18.74 -26.84 21.69
N ARG A 211 -18.99 -25.68 22.30
CA ARG A 211 -20.01 -24.71 21.86
C ARG A 211 -19.51 -23.70 20.82
N LYS A 212 -18.19 -23.48 20.70
CA LYS A 212 -17.64 -22.51 19.73
C LYS A 212 -17.10 -23.24 18.49
N PRO A 213 -17.34 -22.71 17.27
CA PRO A 213 -16.72 -23.25 16.06
C PRO A 213 -15.20 -23.16 16.15
N ILE A 214 -14.51 -24.27 15.91
CA ILE A 214 -13.04 -24.34 15.91
C ILE A 214 -12.55 -24.23 14.47
N PRO A 215 -11.75 -23.22 14.12
CA PRO A 215 -11.29 -23.04 12.76
C PRO A 215 -10.19 -24.05 12.38
N PHE A 216 -10.21 -24.49 11.13
CA PHE A 216 -9.12 -25.24 10.49
C PHE A 216 -8.88 -24.71 9.08
N LEU A 217 -7.76 -25.12 8.48
CA LEU A 217 -7.37 -24.71 7.15
C LEU A 217 -7.26 -25.94 6.24
N ALA A 218 -7.99 -25.93 5.12
CA ALA A 218 -7.76 -26.82 4.01
C ALA A 218 -6.80 -26.14 3.03
N GLN A 219 -5.76 -26.82 2.59
CA GLN A 219 -4.76 -26.29 1.67
C GLN A 219 -4.51 -27.26 0.53
N ARG A 220 -4.14 -26.72 -0.64
CA ARG A 220 -3.57 -27.54 -1.71
C ARG A 220 -2.24 -28.12 -1.24
N GLN A 221 -2.05 -29.43 -1.38
CA GLN A 221 -0.80 -30.08 -1.05
C GLN A 221 0.31 -29.67 -2.03
N ALA A 222 1.42 -29.15 -1.50
CA ALA A 222 2.63 -28.92 -2.27
C ALA A 222 3.53 -30.16 -2.20
N VAL A 223 4.22 -30.47 -3.30
CA VAL A 223 5.12 -31.62 -3.42
C VAL A 223 6.50 -31.10 -3.79
N GLY A 224 7.52 -31.57 -3.07
CA GLY A 224 8.90 -31.18 -3.30
C GLY A 224 9.75 -31.32 -2.04
N THR A 225 10.90 -30.66 -2.05
CA THR A 225 11.86 -30.62 -0.95
C THR A 225 11.47 -29.55 0.06
N GLU A 226 11.38 -29.92 1.34
CA GLU A 226 11.10 -28.98 2.43
C GLU A 226 12.38 -28.28 2.89
N LEU A 227 12.37 -26.95 2.81
CA LEU A 227 13.45 -26.06 3.22
C LEU A 227 13.02 -25.19 4.38
N ARG A 228 13.90 -25.02 5.36
CA ARG A 228 13.84 -23.96 6.37
C ARG A 228 14.86 -22.88 5.99
N ILE A 229 14.38 -21.68 5.67
CA ILE A 229 15.21 -20.55 5.24
C ILE A 229 15.19 -19.47 6.32
N LEU A 230 16.36 -19.12 6.85
CA LEU A 230 16.54 -18.09 7.86
C LEU A 230 16.84 -16.74 7.20
N VAL A 231 15.99 -15.76 7.45
CA VAL A 231 16.17 -14.37 7.02
C VAL A 231 16.53 -13.52 8.24
N ILE A 232 17.57 -12.69 8.10
CA ILE A 232 18.04 -11.73 9.09
C ILE A 232 18.16 -10.36 8.42
N ALA A 233 17.46 -9.36 8.95
CA ALA A 233 17.50 -7.95 8.54
C ALA A 233 17.42 -7.72 7.02
N GLY A 234 16.52 -8.44 6.34
CA GLY A 234 16.33 -8.30 4.89
C GLY A 234 17.33 -9.08 4.03
N GLY A 235 18.10 -10.01 4.59
CA GLY A 235 18.97 -10.93 3.84
C GLY A 235 18.76 -12.39 4.25
N VAL A 236 18.86 -13.32 3.29
CA VAL A 236 18.88 -14.76 3.59
C VAL A 236 20.23 -15.13 4.16
N PHE A 237 20.26 -15.56 5.41
CA PHE A 237 21.47 -15.97 6.10
C PHE A 237 21.82 -17.44 5.84
N ALA A 238 20.82 -18.32 5.94
CA ALA A 238 21.03 -19.75 5.79
C ALA A 238 19.75 -20.44 5.29
N ALA A 239 19.92 -21.59 4.63
CA ALA A 239 18.84 -22.47 4.22
C ALA A 239 19.22 -23.91 4.52
N SER A 240 18.28 -24.66 5.10
CA SER A 240 18.49 -26.04 5.48
C SER A 240 17.37 -26.92 4.95
N MET A 241 17.76 -27.99 4.26
CA MET A 241 16.86 -29.06 3.86
C MET A 241 16.70 -30.03 5.01
N ARG A 242 15.45 -30.38 5.34
CA ARG A 242 15.14 -31.31 6.43
C ARG A 242 14.76 -32.68 5.89
N THR A 243 15.25 -33.73 6.55
CA THR A 243 14.86 -35.10 6.24
C THR A 243 14.42 -35.85 7.49
N ALA A 244 13.47 -36.77 7.31
CA ALA A 244 13.03 -37.66 8.38
C ALA A 244 14.19 -38.49 8.94
N PRO A 245 14.12 -38.93 10.21
CA PRO A 245 15.10 -39.86 10.74
C PRO A 245 15.09 -41.17 9.94
N VAL A 246 16.28 -41.66 9.59
CA VAL A 246 16.47 -42.88 8.82
C VAL A 246 17.47 -43.77 9.56
N ALA A 247 17.13 -45.06 9.70
CA ALA A 247 18.07 -46.12 10.07
C ALA A 247 18.55 -46.83 8.80
N VAL A 248 19.82 -47.25 8.79
CA VAL A 248 20.39 -48.07 7.72
C VAL A 248 20.59 -49.47 8.26
N GLY A 249 19.98 -50.47 7.63
CA GLY A 249 20.14 -51.87 8.00
C GLY A 249 21.57 -52.34 7.82
N ASP A 250 22.05 -53.13 8.78
CA ASP A 250 23.31 -53.87 8.72
C ASP A 250 23.08 -55.36 8.38
N GLY A 251 21.82 -55.80 8.31
CA GLY A 251 21.44 -57.20 8.07
C GLY A 251 21.37 -58.06 9.32
N GLU A 252 21.71 -57.52 10.50
CA GLU A 252 21.82 -58.25 11.77
C GLU A 252 20.98 -57.63 12.90
N SER A 253 21.00 -56.30 13.02
CA SER A 253 20.34 -55.52 14.06
C SER A 253 18.86 -55.27 13.74
N SER A 254 18.01 -55.31 14.77
CA SER A 254 16.60 -54.94 14.61
C SER A 254 16.43 -53.42 14.45
N VAL A 255 15.28 -52.96 13.95
CA VAL A 255 14.95 -51.52 13.90
C VAL A 255 15.06 -50.89 15.30
N ALA A 256 14.68 -51.60 16.37
CA ALA A 256 14.86 -51.11 17.75
C ALA A 256 16.34 -50.89 18.09
N ASP A 257 17.21 -51.88 17.80
CA ASP A 257 18.65 -51.77 18.08
C ASP A 257 19.29 -50.63 17.28
N LEU A 258 18.86 -50.44 16.02
CA LEU A 258 19.34 -49.35 15.17
C LEU A 258 18.89 -47.98 15.69
N VAL A 259 17.67 -47.86 16.22
CA VAL A 259 17.19 -46.63 16.87
C VAL A 259 18.00 -46.33 18.14
N ASP A 260 18.24 -47.34 18.98
CA ASP A 260 19.05 -47.20 20.18
C ASP A 260 20.48 -46.78 19.84
N ALA A 261 21.09 -47.41 18.84
CA ALA A 261 22.42 -47.04 18.35
C ALA A 261 22.46 -45.59 17.83
N LEU A 262 21.48 -45.15 17.04
CA LEU A 262 21.37 -43.76 16.59
C LEU A 262 21.25 -42.77 17.74
N ASN A 263 20.55 -43.15 18.81
CA ASN A 263 20.36 -42.33 20.00
C ASN A 263 21.59 -42.25 20.92
N THR A 264 22.64 -43.06 20.69
CA THR A 264 23.93 -42.91 21.40
C THR A 264 24.78 -41.74 20.91
N ASP A 265 24.41 -41.12 19.79
CA ASP A 265 25.08 -39.94 19.26
C ASP A 265 25.02 -38.77 20.25
N PRO A 266 26.15 -38.18 20.68
CA PRO A 266 26.18 -37.14 21.71
C PRO A 266 25.50 -35.83 21.26
N THR A 267 25.25 -35.67 19.97
CA THR A 267 24.48 -34.53 19.44
C THR A 267 22.97 -34.70 19.61
N ARG A 268 22.50 -35.86 20.12
CA ARG A 268 21.10 -36.13 20.43
C ARG A 268 20.83 -35.98 21.91
N GLY A 269 19.74 -35.30 22.24
CA GLY A 269 19.28 -35.17 23.61
C GLY A 269 17.83 -34.73 23.74
N PRO A 270 17.37 -34.42 24.97
CA PRO A 270 15.99 -34.07 25.22
C PRO A 270 15.63 -32.70 24.62
N GLY A 271 14.47 -32.62 23.96
CA GLY A 271 13.89 -31.36 23.50
C GLY A 271 14.83 -30.54 22.60
N HIS A 272 15.12 -29.30 23.02
CA HIS A 272 15.86 -28.30 22.24
C HIS A 272 17.24 -27.96 22.80
N THR A 273 17.74 -28.71 23.79
CA THR A 273 19.04 -28.47 24.43
C THR A 273 20.21 -29.01 23.63
N HIS A 274 19.94 -29.84 22.61
CA HIS A 274 20.95 -30.48 21.76
C HIS A 274 20.68 -30.18 20.26
N PRO A 275 21.70 -30.34 19.40
CA PRO A 275 21.56 -30.21 17.94
C PRO A 275 20.40 -31.02 17.36
N ARG A 276 20.25 -32.28 17.79
CA ARG A 276 19.16 -33.18 17.41
C ARG A 276 18.42 -33.70 18.64
N SER A 277 17.16 -34.07 18.45
CA SER A 277 16.39 -34.71 19.51
C SER A 277 16.54 -36.24 19.45
N VAL A 278 16.36 -36.89 20.60
CA VAL A 278 16.25 -38.35 20.69
C VAL A 278 15.07 -38.83 19.84
N ILE A 279 15.25 -39.96 19.16
CA ILE A 279 14.20 -40.62 18.38
C ILE A 279 13.38 -41.48 19.35
N ASP A 280 12.08 -41.22 19.44
CA ASP A 280 11.16 -41.98 20.29
C ASP A 280 10.74 -43.30 19.60
N ALA A 281 11.20 -44.42 20.15
CA ALA A 281 10.86 -45.75 19.65
C ALA A 281 9.34 -46.04 19.66
N ALA A 282 8.58 -45.46 20.59
CA ALA A 282 7.13 -45.61 20.61
C ALA A 282 6.48 -44.90 19.41
N ALA A 283 6.95 -43.71 19.07
CA ALA A 283 6.52 -43.00 17.87
C ALA A 283 6.91 -43.76 16.58
N VAL A 284 8.10 -44.36 16.55
CA VAL A 284 8.56 -45.20 15.42
C VAL A 284 7.65 -46.42 15.25
N SER A 285 7.33 -47.11 16.35
CA SER A 285 6.41 -48.26 16.36
C SER A 285 5.02 -47.87 15.86
N ALA A 286 4.50 -46.72 16.31
CA ALA A 286 3.21 -46.22 15.88
C ALA A 286 3.17 -45.88 14.37
N TYR A 287 4.27 -45.35 13.83
CA TYR A 287 4.38 -44.99 12.41
C TYR A 287 4.55 -46.20 11.50
N LEU A 288 5.45 -47.12 11.84
CA LEU A 288 5.77 -48.29 11.00
C LEU A 288 4.78 -49.45 11.17
N GLY A 289 4.01 -49.46 12.25
CA GLY A 289 3.01 -50.49 12.55
C GLY A 289 3.54 -51.64 13.41
N MET A 290 2.61 -52.51 13.83
CA MET A 290 2.90 -53.60 14.76
C MET A 290 3.98 -54.56 14.21
N GLY A 291 4.98 -54.86 15.04
CA GLY A 291 6.08 -55.77 14.71
C GLY A 291 7.25 -55.13 13.97
N ALA A 292 7.15 -53.86 13.55
CA ALA A 292 8.20 -53.19 12.80
C ALA A 292 9.51 -53.02 13.58
N LEU A 293 9.44 -52.79 14.90
CA LEU A 293 10.63 -52.64 15.73
C LEU A 293 11.50 -53.90 15.80
N ALA A 294 10.89 -55.09 15.72
CA ALA A 294 11.61 -56.37 15.75
C ALA A 294 12.15 -56.79 14.38
N ARG A 295 11.81 -56.05 13.32
CA ARG A 295 12.28 -56.33 11.95
C ARG A 295 13.78 -56.09 11.88
N VAL A 296 14.52 -57.01 11.25
CA VAL A 296 15.92 -56.82 10.86
C VAL A 296 15.94 -56.37 9.39
N PRO A 297 16.28 -55.10 9.09
CA PRO A 297 16.37 -54.62 7.71
C PRO A 297 17.59 -55.21 7.02
N ALA A 298 17.52 -55.40 5.69
CA ALA A 298 18.66 -55.92 4.95
C ALA A 298 19.85 -54.94 4.99
N ALA A 299 21.08 -55.46 4.82
CA ALA A 299 22.27 -54.62 4.76
C ALA A 299 22.14 -53.54 3.66
N GLY A 300 22.27 -52.28 4.04
CA GLY A 300 22.11 -51.11 3.15
C GLY A 300 20.67 -50.65 2.93
N GLU A 301 19.66 -51.34 3.48
CA GLU A 301 18.27 -50.90 3.42
C GLU A 301 18.06 -49.64 4.27
N LYS A 302 17.48 -48.59 3.69
CA LYS A 302 17.11 -47.37 4.42
C LYS A 302 15.69 -47.46 4.93
N VAL A 303 15.52 -47.46 6.26
CA VAL A 303 14.22 -47.46 6.93
C VAL A 303 13.91 -46.07 7.44
N GLN A 304 12.90 -45.42 6.87
CA GLN A 304 12.39 -44.14 7.38
C GLN A 304 11.62 -44.39 8.68
N LEU A 305 12.10 -43.81 9.78
CA LEU A 305 11.62 -44.11 11.12
C LEU A 305 10.35 -43.34 11.48
N LEU A 306 10.15 -42.15 10.90
CA LEU A 306 8.98 -41.29 11.15
C LEU A 306 8.54 -40.56 9.87
N GLY A 307 7.26 -40.18 9.79
CA GLY A 307 6.71 -39.39 8.68
C GLY A 307 7.05 -37.90 8.69
N ILE A 308 7.64 -37.39 9.76
CA ILE A 308 7.96 -35.96 9.95
C ILE A 308 9.48 -35.72 9.88
N SER A 309 9.87 -34.63 9.21
CA SER A 309 11.27 -34.22 8.97
C SER A 309 11.87 -33.35 10.09
N ASN A 310 11.11 -33.09 11.15
CA ASN A 310 11.50 -32.15 12.20
C ASN A 310 12.70 -32.64 13.02
N LEU A 311 13.64 -31.74 13.33
CA LEU A 311 14.75 -32.07 14.24
C LEU A 311 14.25 -32.44 15.65
N SER A 312 13.07 -31.95 16.05
CA SER A 312 12.42 -32.32 17.33
C SER A 312 11.96 -33.77 17.37
N ALA A 313 11.83 -34.42 16.21
CA ALA A 313 11.54 -35.84 16.05
C ALA A 313 12.80 -36.66 15.72
N GLY A 314 13.98 -36.05 15.84
CA GLY A 314 15.26 -36.70 15.55
C GLY A 314 15.66 -36.72 14.07
N GLY A 315 14.97 -35.95 13.22
CA GLY A 315 15.34 -35.74 11.81
C GLY A 315 16.70 -35.07 11.61
N ASN A 316 17.16 -35.05 10.36
CA ASN A 316 18.45 -34.49 9.96
C ASN A 316 18.29 -33.15 9.24
N ALA A 317 19.37 -32.37 9.23
CA ALA A 317 19.45 -31.06 8.58
C ALA A 317 20.65 -31.02 7.63
N VAL A 318 20.44 -30.63 6.38
CA VAL A 318 21.50 -30.46 5.39
C VAL A 318 21.59 -28.98 5.02
N ASP A 319 22.77 -28.36 5.11
CA ASP A 319 22.97 -27.00 4.64
C ASP A 319 22.89 -26.95 3.11
N VAL A 320 21.99 -26.11 2.59
CA VAL A 320 21.77 -25.91 1.14
C VAL A 320 21.80 -24.42 0.77
N THR A 321 22.31 -23.58 1.66
CA THR A 321 22.32 -22.12 1.53
C THR A 321 22.89 -21.63 0.21
N ASP A 322 24.02 -22.19 -0.22
CA ASP A 322 24.73 -21.75 -1.42
C ASP A 322 24.13 -22.30 -2.72
N ARG A 323 23.21 -23.28 -2.59
CA ARG A 323 22.46 -23.86 -3.72
C ARG A 323 21.18 -23.09 -4.04
N LEU A 324 20.70 -22.24 -3.13
CA LEU A 324 19.49 -21.47 -3.37
C LEU A 324 19.66 -20.47 -4.51
N HIS A 325 18.77 -20.56 -5.51
CA HIS A 325 18.68 -19.57 -6.56
C HIS A 325 18.41 -18.16 -5.98
N PRO A 326 19.05 -17.10 -6.50
CA PRO A 326 18.89 -15.73 -5.97
C PRO A 326 17.44 -15.23 -5.91
N GLU A 327 16.59 -15.63 -6.86
CA GLU A 327 15.16 -15.23 -6.85
C GLU A 327 14.37 -15.87 -5.70
N ILE A 328 14.74 -17.08 -5.26
CA ILE A 328 14.14 -17.71 -4.08
C ILE A 328 14.58 -16.96 -2.83
N LYS A 329 15.85 -16.53 -2.77
CA LYS A 329 16.35 -15.69 -1.67
C LYS A 329 15.58 -14.37 -1.59
N GLN A 330 15.37 -13.72 -2.74
CA GLN A 330 14.61 -12.48 -2.84
C GLN A 330 13.15 -12.67 -2.41
N MET A 331 12.50 -13.74 -2.83
CA MET A 331 11.14 -14.09 -2.36
C MET A 331 11.08 -14.20 -0.83
N CYS A 332 12.06 -14.83 -0.20
CA CYS A 332 12.13 -14.94 1.27
C CYS A 332 12.29 -13.57 1.95
N VAL A 333 13.07 -12.67 1.36
CA VAL A 333 13.18 -11.28 1.86
C VAL A 333 11.83 -10.56 1.76
N GLU A 334 11.12 -10.70 0.63
CA GLU A 334 9.79 -10.09 0.44
C GLU A 334 8.74 -10.63 1.43
N VAL A 335 8.83 -11.92 1.80
CA VAL A 335 8.01 -12.51 2.87
C VAL A 335 8.30 -11.86 4.21
N ALA A 336 9.59 -11.69 4.56
CA ALA A 336 10.00 -11.06 5.82
C ALA A 336 9.50 -9.59 5.91
N GLU A 337 9.63 -8.84 4.81
CA GLU A 337 9.12 -7.47 4.69
C GLU A 337 7.59 -7.40 4.81
N ALA A 338 6.88 -8.31 4.13
CA ALA A 338 5.41 -8.36 4.19
C ALA A 338 4.91 -8.60 5.62
N LEU A 339 5.65 -9.39 6.39
CA LEU A 339 5.32 -9.72 7.78
C LEU A 339 5.91 -8.74 8.80
N MET A 340 6.70 -7.75 8.38
CA MET A 340 7.37 -6.79 9.28
C MET A 340 8.24 -7.51 10.33
N LEU A 341 9.05 -8.47 9.87
CA LEU A 341 9.95 -9.28 10.69
C LEU A 341 11.39 -9.18 10.15
N ASP A 342 12.30 -8.65 10.96
CA ASP A 342 13.74 -8.64 10.63
C ASP A 342 14.45 -9.95 11.05
N LEU A 343 13.74 -10.89 11.66
CA LEU A 343 14.24 -12.22 11.97
C LEU A 343 13.11 -13.23 11.81
N VAL A 344 13.21 -14.10 10.81
CA VAL A 344 12.16 -15.07 10.50
C VAL A 344 12.74 -16.33 9.88
N GLY A 345 12.20 -17.49 10.27
CA GLY A 345 12.42 -18.76 9.58
C GLY A 345 11.25 -19.09 8.68
N ILE A 346 11.46 -19.18 7.38
CA ILE A 346 10.41 -19.43 6.40
C ILE A 346 10.48 -20.89 5.97
N ASP A 347 9.34 -21.58 6.03
CA ASP A 347 9.21 -22.93 5.50
C ASP A 347 8.71 -22.89 4.06
N VAL A 348 9.47 -23.49 3.17
CA VAL A 348 9.20 -23.52 1.74
C VAL A 348 9.30 -24.96 1.25
N ILE A 349 8.32 -25.41 0.47
CA ILE A 349 8.47 -26.59 -0.38
C ILE A 349 8.92 -26.12 -1.76
N VAL A 350 9.92 -26.77 -2.34
CA VAL A 350 10.46 -26.43 -3.66
C VAL A 350 10.77 -27.68 -4.47
N ALA A 351 10.39 -27.69 -5.74
CA ALA A 351 10.69 -28.80 -6.64
C ALA A 351 12.16 -28.77 -7.10
N ASP A 352 12.65 -27.59 -7.48
CA ASP A 352 14.04 -27.35 -7.84
C ASP A 352 14.53 -26.03 -7.21
N MET A 353 15.43 -26.13 -6.23
CA MET A 353 15.93 -24.98 -5.47
C MET A 353 17.00 -24.17 -6.21
N GLU A 354 17.56 -24.72 -7.29
CA GLU A 354 18.60 -24.09 -8.11
C GLU A 354 18.00 -23.36 -9.33
N ALA A 355 16.69 -23.57 -9.60
CA ALA A 355 15.97 -22.93 -10.69
C ALA A 355 15.41 -21.52 -10.33
N PRO A 356 15.16 -20.66 -11.34
CA PRO A 356 14.42 -19.41 -11.17
C PRO A 356 13.04 -19.62 -10.55
N LEU A 357 12.52 -18.60 -9.84
CA LEU A 357 11.30 -18.72 -9.03
C LEU A 357 10.09 -19.19 -9.85
N ALA A 358 9.98 -18.74 -11.10
CA ALA A 358 8.90 -19.09 -12.01
C ALA A 358 8.84 -20.59 -12.35
N SER A 359 9.96 -21.29 -12.31
CA SER A 359 10.08 -22.73 -12.63
C SER A 359 10.46 -23.61 -11.45
N ALA A 360 10.86 -23.01 -10.32
CA ALA A 360 11.31 -23.73 -9.12
C ALA A 360 10.21 -24.56 -8.44
N GLY A 361 8.94 -24.28 -8.72
CA GLY A 361 7.81 -24.93 -8.04
C GLY A 361 7.78 -24.60 -6.55
N CYS A 362 8.17 -23.38 -6.17
CA CYS A 362 8.17 -22.93 -4.78
C CYS A 362 6.75 -22.80 -4.21
N CYS A 363 6.59 -23.15 -2.95
CA CYS A 363 5.38 -22.97 -2.17
C CYS A 363 5.73 -22.63 -0.72
N ILE A 364 5.42 -21.41 -0.28
CA ILE A 364 5.58 -20.97 1.10
C ILE A 364 4.50 -21.63 1.97
N LEU A 365 4.93 -22.29 3.03
CA LEU A 365 4.06 -23.03 3.95
C LEU A 365 3.70 -22.22 5.20
N GLU A 366 4.72 -21.64 5.85
CA GLU A 366 4.59 -20.86 7.07
C GLU A 366 5.83 -19.97 7.33
N ALA A 367 5.67 -19.03 8.25
CA ALA A 367 6.73 -18.15 8.74
C ALA A 367 6.83 -18.27 10.26
N ASN A 368 8.03 -18.51 10.77
CA ASN A 368 8.32 -18.79 12.17
C ASN A 368 9.07 -17.63 12.82
N THR A 369 8.49 -17.08 13.88
CA THR A 369 8.99 -15.86 14.53
C THR A 369 10.01 -16.09 15.65
N SER A 370 10.25 -17.36 15.98
CA SER A 370 11.35 -17.79 16.83
C SER A 370 12.05 -18.95 16.13
N PRO A 371 12.79 -18.67 15.04
CA PRO A 371 13.40 -19.72 14.24
C PRO A 371 14.42 -20.52 15.05
N GLY A 372 14.42 -21.85 14.86
CA GLY A 372 15.44 -22.70 15.46
C GLY A 372 16.80 -22.46 14.80
N LEU A 373 17.81 -22.07 15.57
CA LEU A 373 19.15 -21.78 15.03
C LEU A 373 19.99 -23.05 14.89
N ARG A 374 19.67 -24.10 15.66
CA ARG A 374 20.46 -25.33 15.76
C ARG A 374 20.71 -26.04 14.44
N MET A 375 19.76 -26.03 13.51
CA MET A 375 19.90 -26.70 12.21
C MET A 375 20.87 -26.01 11.27
N HIS A 376 21.08 -24.71 11.47
CA HIS A 376 22.04 -23.92 10.70
C HIS A 376 23.42 -23.96 11.38
N ALA A 377 23.46 -23.90 12.72
CA ALA A 377 24.70 -23.97 13.48
C ALA A 377 25.34 -25.36 13.46
N PHE A 378 24.53 -26.42 13.46
CA PHE A 378 24.97 -27.81 13.54
C PHE A 378 24.23 -28.68 12.51
N PRO A 379 24.45 -28.45 11.20
CA PRO A 379 23.85 -29.31 10.19
C PRO A 379 24.46 -30.72 10.27
N SER A 380 23.66 -31.73 9.97
CA SER A 380 24.12 -33.11 9.82
C SER A 380 25.06 -33.28 8.62
N GLU A 381 24.86 -32.47 7.57
CA GLU A 381 25.70 -32.41 6.38
C GLU A 381 25.81 -30.96 5.86
N GLY A 382 26.96 -30.58 5.32
CA GLY A 382 27.22 -29.25 4.76
C GLY A 382 27.88 -28.29 5.75
N THR A 383 27.78 -26.98 5.49
CA THR A 383 28.53 -25.95 6.21
C THR A 383 27.78 -25.46 7.44
N ALA A 384 28.43 -25.51 8.61
CA ALA A 384 27.92 -24.90 9.84
C ALA A 384 27.88 -23.36 9.74
N ARG A 385 26.77 -22.75 10.16
CA ARG A 385 26.53 -21.30 10.08
C ARG A 385 26.00 -20.75 11.40
N ASN A 386 26.81 -19.98 12.12
CA ASN A 386 26.40 -19.36 13.39
C ASN A 386 25.64 -18.05 13.16
N ALA A 387 24.32 -18.06 13.38
CA ALA A 387 23.49 -16.86 13.22
C ALA A 387 23.61 -15.85 14.38
N ALA A 388 24.09 -16.26 15.55
CA ALA A 388 24.12 -15.42 16.75
C ALA A 388 24.84 -14.06 16.56
N PRO A 389 26.06 -13.99 16.00
CA PRO A 389 26.73 -12.71 15.79
C PRO A 389 25.93 -11.75 14.90
N PHE A 390 25.30 -12.28 13.85
CA PHE A 390 24.54 -11.49 12.89
C PHE A 390 23.21 -10.99 13.48
N ILE A 391 22.55 -11.79 14.33
CA ILE A 391 21.35 -11.39 15.06
C ILE A 391 21.68 -10.24 16.02
N LEU A 392 22.75 -10.36 16.81
CA LEU A 392 23.14 -9.31 17.76
C LEU A 392 23.58 -8.03 17.04
N ASP A 393 24.34 -8.14 15.94
CA ASP A 393 24.73 -7.00 15.10
C ASP A 393 23.50 -6.31 14.48
N ALA A 394 22.53 -7.08 13.98
CA ALA A 394 21.28 -6.54 13.42
C ALA A 394 20.47 -5.74 14.47
N ILE A 395 20.42 -6.23 15.71
CA ILE A 395 19.75 -5.53 16.81
C ILE A 395 20.42 -4.17 17.08
N LEU A 396 21.75 -4.16 17.22
CA LEU A 396 22.51 -2.93 17.46
C LEU A 396 22.35 -1.94 16.30
N ALA A 397 22.48 -2.41 15.06
CA ALA A 397 22.31 -1.57 13.86
C ALA A 397 20.90 -0.95 13.79
N ARG A 398 19.86 -1.73 14.10
CA ARG A 398 18.47 -1.22 14.14
C ARG A 398 18.28 -0.16 15.22
N ARG A 399 18.90 -0.34 16.39
CA ARG A 399 18.87 0.67 17.47
C ARG A 399 19.58 1.95 17.07
N GLU A 400 20.75 1.86 16.44
CA GLU A 400 21.49 3.03 15.93
C GLU A 400 20.67 3.79 14.88
N ALA A 401 20.11 3.09 13.91
CA ALA A 401 19.25 3.69 12.88
C ALA A 401 17.99 4.35 13.49
N SER A 402 17.37 3.71 14.48
CA SER A 402 16.22 4.26 15.21
C SER A 402 16.60 5.50 16.01
N ALA A 403 17.76 5.49 16.66
CA ALA A 403 18.27 6.63 17.42
C ALA A 403 18.64 7.80 16.50
N ALA A 404 19.28 7.54 15.35
CA ALA A 404 19.56 8.55 14.34
C ALA A 404 18.28 9.15 13.75
N THR A 405 17.27 8.32 13.46
CA THR A 405 15.95 8.76 13.01
C THR A 405 15.25 9.58 14.08
N ALA A 406 15.24 9.13 15.33
CA ALA A 406 14.66 9.87 16.44
C ALA A 406 15.40 11.18 16.71
N HIS A 407 16.72 11.20 16.53
CA HIS A 407 17.53 12.41 16.63
C HIS A 407 17.20 13.39 15.49
N ALA A 408 17.13 12.91 14.25
CA ALA A 408 16.69 13.70 13.11
C ALA A 408 15.27 14.23 13.29
N LEU A 409 14.34 13.40 13.78
CA LEU A 409 12.96 13.80 14.10
C LEU A 409 12.90 14.81 15.26
N ARG A 410 13.76 14.70 16.28
CA ARG A 410 13.86 15.67 17.38
C ARG A 410 14.46 17.00 16.91
N GLN A 411 15.51 16.95 16.07
CA GLN A 411 16.07 18.14 15.42
C GLN A 411 15.01 18.81 14.53
N LYS A 412 14.25 18.02 13.75
CA LYS A 412 13.12 18.49 12.94
C LYS A 412 11.94 19.01 13.76
N ALA A 413 11.65 18.42 14.92
CA ALA A 413 10.57 18.86 15.81
C ALA A 413 10.94 20.14 16.59
N ALA A 414 12.23 20.40 16.80
CA ALA A 414 12.72 21.62 17.45
C ALA A 414 12.58 22.88 16.57
N THR A 415 12.26 22.74 15.28
CA THR A 415 12.12 23.85 14.30
C THR A 415 10.67 24.11 13.86
N ARG A 416 9.68 23.57 14.57
CA ARG A 416 8.26 23.67 14.18
C ARG A 416 7.81 25.12 14.06
N ARG A 417 7.43 25.55 12.85
CA ARG A 417 6.99 26.91 12.54
C ARG A 417 5.60 26.86 11.89
N GLN A 418 4.67 27.67 12.38
CA GLN A 418 3.39 27.87 11.72
C GLN A 418 3.53 28.86 10.55
N LEU A 419 2.71 28.72 9.51
CA LEU A 419 2.79 29.50 8.28
C LEU A 419 1.72 30.59 8.18
N ARG A 420 2.05 31.66 7.48
CA ARG A 420 1.13 32.74 7.10
C ARG A 420 0.70 32.59 5.66
N MET A 421 -0.61 32.59 5.42
CA MET A 421 -1.18 32.53 4.07
C MET A 421 -1.86 33.85 3.70
N LEU A 422 -1.61 34.33 2.48
CA LEU A 422 -2.35 35.43 1.86
C LEU A 422 -3.36 34.90 0.83
N ILE A 423 -4.65 35.05 1.10
CA ILE A 423 -5.72 34.83 0.13
C ILE A 423 -5.97 36.13 -0.64
N VAL A 424 -5.82 36.08 -1.96
CA VAL A 424 -6.09 37.23 -2.84
C VAL A 424 -7.47 37.05 -3.46
N MET A 425 -8.40 37.98 -3.21
CA MET A 425 -9.80 37.79 -3.60
C MET A 425 -10.54 39.08 -3.96
N ASP A 426 -11.81 38.90 -4.33
CA ASP A 426 -12.75 39.95 -4.68
C ASP A 426 -14.01 39.84 -3.82
N HIS A 427 -14.32 40.89 -3.04
CA HIS A 427 -15.53 40.95 -2.21
C HIS A 427 -16.81 41.30 -3.01
N ALA A 428 -16.70 42.06 -4.10
CA ALA A 428 -17.84 42.54 -4.87
C ALA A 428 -18.48 41.43 -5.72
N THR A 429 -17.65 40.60 -6.36
CA THR A 429 -18.12 39.52 -7.24
C THR A 429 -18.36 38.19 -6.51
N SER A 430 -17.92 38.08 -5.25
CA SER A 430 -18.13 36.88 -4.45
C SER A 430 -19.56 36.81 -3.90
N LYS A 431 -20.23 35.67 -4.13
CA LYS A 431 -21.58 35.40 -3.62
C LYS A 431 -21.52 34.75 -2.24
N LYS A 432 -22.62 34.83 -1.48
CA LYS A 432 -22.77 34.16 -0.18
C LYS A 432 -22.56 32.65 -0.27
N ALA A 433 -23.01 32.03 -1.37
CA ALA A 433 -22.88 30.60 -1.64
C ALA A 433 -21.47 30.15 -2.10
N ASN A 434 -20.52 31.07 -2.31
CA ASN A 434 -19.17 30.68 -2.72
C ASN A 434 -18.44 29.95 -1.59
N SER A 435 -17.74 28.86 -1.93
CA SER A 435 -16.96 28.07 -0.96
C SER A 435 -15.77 28.84 -0.37
N LEU A 436 -15.38 29.97 -0.95
CA LEU A 436 -14.27 30.81 -0.49
C LEU A 436 -14.34 31.17 0.99
N TRP A 437 -15.55 31.48 1.50
CA TRP A 437 -15.72 31.92 2.88
C TRP A 437 -15.50 30.80 3.90
N SER A 438 -16.04 29.60 3.62
CA SER A 438 -15.83 28.43 4.49
C SER A 438 -14.41 27.88 4.35
N MET A 439 -13.85 27.90 3.14
CA MET A 439 -12.43 27.55 2.91
C MET A 439 -11.49 28.46 3.70
N ALA A 440 -11.67 29.78 3.64
CA ALA A 440 -10.82 30.72 4.37
C ALA A 440 -10.82 30.47 5.88
N ARG A 441 -11.99 30.19 6.47
CA ARG A 441 -12.10 29.83 7.89
C ARG A 441 -11.42 28.49 8.20
N ALA A 442 -11.71 27.46 7.42
CA ALA A 442 -11.10 26.14 7.61
C ALA A 442 -9.56 26.16 7.43
N LEU A 443 -9.04 27.01 6.54
CA LEU A 443 -7.61 27.27 6.41
C LEU A 443 -7.04 27.97 7.65
N ALA A 444 -7.78 28.93 8.22
CA ALA A 444 -7.36 29.68 9.41
C ALA A 444 -7.38 28.85 10.70
N ASP A 445 -8.30 27.89 10.79
CA ASP A 445 -8.44 26.99 11.96
C ASP A 445 -7.45 25.80 11.93
N HIS A 446 -6.66 25.66 10.86
CA HIS A 446 -5.74 24.54 10.70
C HIS A 446 -4.49 24.70 11.61
N PRO A 447 -3.97 23.62 12.24
CA PRO A 447 -2.82 23.70 13.16
C PRO A 447 -1.52 24.27 12.56
N ALA A 448 -1.34 24.11 11.24
CA ALA A 448 -0.18 24.63 10.51
C ALA A 448 -0.25 26.15 10.28
N ALA A 449 -1.39 26.80 10.51
CA ALA A 449 -1.58 28.23 10.23
C ALA A 449 -1.20 29.09 11.45
N GLU A 450 -0.29 30.05 11.27
CA GLU A 450 -0.08 31.18 12.19
C GLU A 450 -1.18 32.24 11.97
N GLY A 451 -1.58 32.38 10.72
CA GLY A 451 -2.69 33.21 10.30
C GLY A 451 -2.97 33.13 8.82
N VAL A 452 -4.25 33.22 8.48
CA VAL A 452 -4.72 33.42 7.11
C VAL A 452 -5.20 34.85 6.99
N PHE A 453 -4.81 35.50 5.90
CA PHE A 453 -5.03 36.91 5.66
C PHE A 453 -5.68 37.09 4.29
N VAL A 454 -6.55 38.09 4.16
CA VAL A 454 -7.31 38.35 2.93
C VAL A 454 -6.99 39.73 2.40
N ALA A 455 -6.51 39.80 1.16
CA ALA A 455 -6.39 41.03 0.38
C ALA A 455 -7.55 41.13 -0.61
N SER A 456 -8.29 42.24 -0.55
CA SER A 456 -9.42 42.52 -1.44
C SER A 456 -9.02 43.46 -2.56
N ARG A 457 -9.40 43.13 -3.81
CA ARG A 457 -9.29 44.01 -4.99
C ARG A 457 -10.04 45.34 -4.84
N PHE A 458 -11.08 45.36 -4.00
CA PHE A 458 -11.94 46.51 -3.76
C PHE A 458 -11.48 47.40 -2.59
N ASN A 459 -10.38 47.05 -1.91
CA ASN A 459 -9.76 47.97 -0.96
C ASN A 459 -8.93 48.99 -1.75
N PRO A 460 -9.26 50.30 -1.72
CA PRO A 460 -8.51 51.32 -2.48
C PRO A 460 -7.02 51.36 -2.12
N ALA A 461 -6.66 50.97 -0.90
CA ALA A 461 -5.28 50.92 -0.44
C ALA A 461 -4.44 49.81 -1.12
N ASN A 462 -5.08 48.87 -1.82
CA ASN A 462 -4.41 47.79 -2.56
C ASN A 462 -4.27 48.08 -4.07
N THR A 463 -4.48 49.34 -4.50
CA THR A 463 -4.51 49.68 -5.93
C THR A 463 -3.24 49.25 -6.66
N SER A 464 -2.05 49.54 -6.13
CA SER A 464 -0.76 49.17 -6.76
C SER A 464 -0.49 47.66 -6.78
N PHE A 465 -1.14 46.88 -5.92
CA PHE A 465 -1.04 45.42 -5.94
C PHE A 465 -1.91 44.83 -7.06
N PHE A 466 -3.16 45.28 -7.19
CA PHE A 466 -4.13 44.73 -8.13
C PHE A 466 -4.11 45.34 -9.54
N TYR A 467 -3.57 46.53 -9.70
CA TYR A 467 -3.55 47.29 -10.95
C TYR A 467 -2.14 47.80 -11.26
N PRO A 468 -1.84 48.12 -12.54
CA PRO A 468 -0.51 48.61 -12.92
C PRO A 468 -0.06 49.80 -12.06
N PRO A 469 1.24 49.86 -11.71
CA PRO A 469 2.35 49.09 -12.30
C PRO A 469 2.61 47.69 -11.70
N HIS A 470 1.89 47.24 -10.67
CA HIS A 470 2.13 45.97 -9.96
C HIS A 470 3.52 45.91 -9.29
N ASP A 471 3.85 46.93 -8.51
CA ASP A 471 5.14 47.12 -7.83
C ASP A 471 5.00 47.20 -6.29
N ALA A 472 3.89 46.71 -5.75
CA ALA A 472 3.62 46.77 -4.32
C ALA A 472 4.52 45.81 -3.52
N GLU A 473 5.34 46.34 -2.61
CA GLU A 473 6.11 45.51 -1.65
C GLU A 473 5.26 45.04 -0.45
N SER A 474 4.09 45.66 -0.27
CA SER A 474 3.18 45.40 0.85
C SER A 474 1.72 45.48 0.42
N VAL A 475 0.84 44.85 1.19
CA VAL A 475 -0.59 44.75 0.89
C VAL A 475 -1.42 44.93 2.15
N TRP A 476 -2.57 45.60 2.01
CA TRP A 476 -3.55 45.80 3.09
C TRP A 476 -4.47 44.59 3.19
N VAL A 477 -4.43 43.96 4.37
CA VAL A 477 -5.10 42.67 4.62
C VAL A 477 -5.98 42.69 5.85
N HIS A 478 -7.00 41.83 5.84
CA HIS A 478 -7.75 41.45 7.04
C HIS A 478 -7.35 40.05 7.48
N LYS A 479 -7.09 39.86 8.78
CA LYS A 479 -6.91 38.51 9.34
C LYS A 479 -8.25 37.78 9.31
N VAL A 480 -8.27 36.56 8.79
CA VAL A 480 -9.43 35.67 8.86
C VAL A 480 -9.58 35.20 10.29
N GLY A 481 -10.78 35.37 10.86
CA GLY A 481 -11.14 34.89 12.19
C GLY A 481 -12.50 34.20 12.18
N PRO A 482 -13.00 33.75 13.34
CA PRO A 482 -14.22 32.95 13.43
C PRO A 482 -15.48 33.63 12.86
N LYS A 483 -15.52 34.97 12.89
CA LYS A 483 -16.61 35.79 12.36
C LYS A 483 -16.43 36.19 10.88
N PHE A 484 -15.37 35.72 10.22
CA PHE A 484 -15.13 36.02 8.81
C PHE A 484 -16.14 35.30 7.92
N GLY A 485 -16.81 36.05 7.06
CA GLY A 485 -17.84 35.51 6.18
C GLY A 485 -18.32 36.55 5.18
N TRP A 486 -19.23 36.14 4.31
CA TRP A 486 -19.79 37.00 3.28
C TRP A 486 -20.54 38.19 3.88
N LYS A 487 -20.31 39.39 3.32
CA LYS A 487 -21.05 40.62 3.59
C LYS A 487 -21.25 41.39 2.27
N PRO A 488 -22.33 42.17 2.13
CA PRO A 488 -22.44 43.16 1.05
C PRO A 488 -21.23 44.10 1.05
N LEU A 489 -20.77 44.52 -0.13
CA LEU A 489 -19.57 45.37 -0.26
C LEU A 489 -19.66 46.65 0.60
N THR A 490 -20.86 47.24 0.69
CA THR A 490 -21.16 48.43 1.50
C THR A 490 -20.95 48.22 3.00
N GLU A 491 -20.92 46.98 3.48
CA GLU A 491 -20.73 46.61 4.89
C GLU A 491 -19.29 46.13 5.19
N VAL A 492 -18.43 46.05 4.17
CA VAL A 492 -17.03 45.66 4.35
C VAL A 492 -16.23 46.87 4.83
N ASN A 493 -15.80 46.84 6.09
CA ASN A 493 -15.00 47.91 6.67
C ASN A 493 -13.50 47.72 6.40
N PHE A 494 -13.03 48.23 5.26
CA PHE A 494 -11.62 48.21 4.87
C PHE A 494 -10.71 49.05 5.79
N ALA A 495 -11.23 49.98 6.59
CA ALA A 495 -10.42 50.77 7.52
C ALA A 495 -9.80 49.93 8.65
N THR A 496 -10.31 48.72 8.87
CA THR A 496 -9.74 47.74 9.83
C THR A 496 -8.63 46.88 9.23
N ALA A 497 -8.30 47.08 7.95
CA ALA A 497 -7.19 46.39 7.32
C ALA A 497 -5.85 46.87 7.90
N ARG A 498 -4.87 45.98 7.92
CA ARG A 498 -3.49 46.32 8.28
C ARG A 498 -2.56 46.07 7.10
N GLN A 499 -1.56 46.91 6.92
CA GLN A 499 -0.52 46.71 5.93
C GLN A 499 0.46 45.62 6.41
N MET A 500 0.83 44.70 5.53
CA MET A 500 1.85 43.67 5.76
C MET A 500 2.76 43.55 4.55
N SER A 501 4.04 43.20 4.75
CA SER A 501 4.95 42.95 3.63
C SER A 501 4.53 41.70 2.88
N LEU A 502 4.69 41.66 1.55
CA LEU A 502 4.49 40.43 0.80
C LEU A 502 5.48 39.34 1.21
N ALA A 503 6.68 39.73 1.67
CA ALA A 503 7.68 38.81 2.19
C ALA A 503 7.21 38.07 3.47
N ASP A 504 6.26 38.64 4.23
CA ASP A 504 5.74 38.04 5.47
C ASP A 504 4.85 36.80 5.25
N PHE A 505 4.44 36.50 4.00
CA PHE A 505 3.49 35.42 3.72
C PHE A 505 4.18 34.21 3.10
N ASP A 506 4.24 33.08 3.79
CA ASP A 506 4.87 31.87 3.27
C ASP A 506 4.17 31.35 2.01
N VAL A 507 2.84 31.51 1.90
CA VAL A 507 2.05 31.10 0.74
C VAL A 507 1.05 32.17 0.31
N VAL A 508 0.88 32.33 -1.00
CA VAL A 508 -0.17 33.15 -1.62
C VAL A 508 -1.17 32.25 -2.34
N PHE A 509 -2.45 32.45 -2.06
CA PHE A 509 -3.56 31.65 -2.58
C PHE A 509 -4.56 32.54 -3.36
N PRO A 510 -4.34 32.80 -4.65
CA PRO A 510 -5.24 33.63 -5.45
C PRO A 510 -6.57 32.94 -5.73
N ARG A 511 -7.69 33.56 -5.32
CA ARG A 511 -9.09 33.11 -5.48
C ARG A 511 -9.95 34.22 -6.10
N LEU A 512 -9.43 34.85 -7.14
CA LEU A 512 -10.14 35.90 -7.89
C LEU A 512 -11.13 35.28 -8.88
N SER A 513 -12.32 35.87 -8.95
CA SER A 513 -13.27 35.61 -10.06
C SER A 513 -12.76 36.29 -11.34
N ARG A 514 -13.19 35.79 -12.50
CA ARG A 514 -12.91 36.46 -13.79
C ARG A 514 -13.52 37.89 -13.79
N PRO A 515 -12.85 38.88 -14.41
CA PRO A 515 -11.60 38.78 -15.17
C PRO A 515 -10.35 38.80 -14.26
N VAL A 516 -9.41 37.92 -14.57
CA VAL A 516 -8.01 37.94 -14.10
C VAL A 516 -7.16 38.21 -15.34
N THR A 517 -6.35 39.25 -15.30
CA THR A 517 -5.56 39.70 -16.46
C THR A 517 -4.13 39.15 -16.40
N ARG A 518 -3.48 38.98 -17.55
CA ARG A 518 -2.06 38.61 -17.61
C ARG A 518 -1.17 39.63 -16.93
N ALA A 519 -1.46 40.93 -17.11
CA ALA A 519 -0.73 41.99 -16.45
C ALA A 519 -0.68 41.83 -14.92
N PHE A 520 -1.80 41.41 -14.31
CA PHE A 520 -1.85 41.13 -12.88
C PHE A 520 -1.08 39.87 -12.50
N LEU A 521 -1.19 38.80 -13.28
CA LEU A 521 -0.47 37.54 -13.03
C LEU A 521 1.04 37.71 -13.17
N ASP A 522 1.52 38.38 -14.23
CA ASP A 522 2.92 38.73 -14.41
C ASP A 522 3.41 39.68 -13.31
N GLY A 523 2.57 40.62 -12.89
CA GLY A 523 2.82 41.46 -11.72
C GLY A 523 3.03 40.64 -10.47
N MET A 524 2.14 39.68 -10.21
CA MET A 524 2.25 38.79 -9.05
C MET A 524 3.51 37.93 -9.12
N ALA A 525 3.86 37.39 -10.28
CA ALA A 525 5.09 36.59 -10.48
C ALA A 525 6.37 37.41 -10.27
N ARG A 526 6.33 38.74 -10.43
CA ARG A 526 7.43 39.65 -10.08
C ARG A 526 7.47 39.99 -8.60
N MET A 527 6.31 40.07 -7.94
CA MET A 527 6.21 40.46 -6.53
C MET A 527 6.37 39.28 -5.56
N VAL A 528 6.08 38.05 -6.00
CA VAL A 528 6.07 36.84 -5.17
C VAL A 528 6.67 35.68 -5.97
N ASP A 529 7.58 34.93 -5.35
CA ASP A 529 8.16 33.74 -5.98
C ASP A 529 7.09 32.73 -6.37
N GLU A 530 7.12 32.24 -7.61
CA GLU A 530 6.11 31.36 -8.19
C GLU A 530 5.86 30.08 -7.36
N TRP A 531 6.88 29.57 -6.66
CA TRP A 531 6.75 28.39 -5.82
C TRP A 531 5.86 28.61 -4.58
N ARG A 532 5.66 29.87 -4.16
CA ARG A 532 4.80 30.25 -3.02
C ARG A 532 3.34 30.42 -3.43
N ILE A 533 3.01 30.36 -4.73
CA ILE A 533 1.68 30.69 -5.25
C ILE A 533 0.89 29.41 -5.58
N ILE A 534 -0.38 29.36 -5.14
CA ILE A 534 -1.30 28.25 -5.41
C ILE A 534 -2.63 28.77 -6.00
N ASN A 535 -3.01 28.43 -7.22
CA ASN A 535 -2.20 27.85 -8.28
C ASN A 535 -1.23 28.89 -8.85
N GLY A 536 -0.14 28.45 -9.49
CA GLY A 536 0.88 29.32 -10.09
C GLY A 536 0.32 30.28 -11.14
N THR A 537 1.11 31.29 -11.50
CA THR A 537 0.72 32.40 -12.37
C THR A 537 1.13 32.21 -13.83
N THR A 538 2.22 31.48 -14.09
CA THR A 538 2.91 31.42 -15.41
C THR A 538 2.01 30.94 -16.56
N ASP A 539 1.42 29.75 -16.42
CA ASP A 539 0.57 29.12 -17.45
C ASP A 539 -0.93 29.21 -17.13
N PHE A 540 -1.28 29.97 -16.10
CA PHE A 540 -2.59 29.91 -15.46
C PHE A 540 -3.75 30.21 -16.42
N LEU A 541 -3.65 31.30 -17.19
CA LEU A 541 -4.70 31.71 -18.12
C LEU A 541 -4.90 30.68 -19.24
N ARG A 542 -3.79 30.13 -19.75
CA ARG A 542 -3.79 29.09 -20.78
C ARG A 542 -4.51 27.84 -20.27
N VAL A 543 -4.06 27.27 -19.16
CA VAL A 543 -4.62 26.02 -18.59
C VAL A 543 -6.07 26.20 -18.11
N CYS A 544 -6.43 27.39 -17.61
CA CYS A 544 -7.81 27.69 -17.22
C CYS A 544 -8.73 28.02 -18.42
N SER A 545 -8.22 28.07 -19.64
CA SER A 545 -9.02 28.30 -20.84
C SER A 545 -9.58 26.97 -21.36
N LYS A 546 -10.77 27.01 -21.98
CA LYS A 546 -11.32 25.82 -22.65
C LYS A 546 -10.44 25.38 -23.83
N GLY A 547 -9.74 26.32 -24.46
CA GLY A 547 -8.83 26.07 -25.58
C GLY A 547 -7.61 25.19 -25.22
N TRP A 548 -7.39 24.90 -23.95
CA TRP A 548 -6.33 23.97 -23.49
C TRP A 548 -6.76 22.50 -23.50
N LEU A 549 -8.06 22.19 -23.57
CA LEU A 549 -8.55 20.81 -23.59
C LEU A 549 -7.92 19.91 -24.68
N PRO A 550 -7.54 20.40 -25.89
CA PRO A 550 -6.84 19.58 -26.88
C PRO A 550 -5.51 18.98 -26.38
N GLU A 551 -4.83 19.59 -25.40
CA GLU A 551 -3.58 19.07 -24.80
C GLU A 551 -3.80 17.80 -23.98
N VAL A 552 -5.05 17.51 -23.64
CA VAL A 552 -5.50 16.31 -22.92
C VAL A 552 -6.66 15.65 -23.68
N ALA A 553 -6.65 15.71 -25.01
CA ALA A 553 -7.74 15.24 -25.87
C ALA A 553 -8.10 13.76 -25.64
N GLU A 554 -7.13 12.92 -25.27
CA GLU A 554 -7.31 11.52 -24.87
C GLU A 554 -8.23 11.31 -23.65
N LEU A 555 -8.44 12.34 -22.84
CA LEU A 555 -9.32 12.31 -21.67
C LEU A 555 -10.70 12.90 -21.99
N CYS A 556 -10.91 13.43 -23.18
CA CYS A 556 -12.12 14.12 -23.60
C CYS A 556 -12.89 13.33 -24.67
N ALA A 557 -14.14 13.73 -24.92
CA ALA A 557 -14.80 13.39 -26.18
C ALA A 557 -14.07 14.06 -27.36
N PRO A 558 -14.20 13.53 -28.60
CA PRO A 558 -13.60 14.16 -29.77
C PRO A 558 -13.87 15.67 -29.79
N LEU A 559 -12.81 16.46 -29.92
CA LEU A 559 -12.89 17.92 -29.86
C LEU A 559 -11.87 18.58 -30.80
N ALA A 560 -12.15 19.84 -31.16
CA ALA A 560 -11.25 20.70 -31.89
C ALA A 560 -11.36 22.14 -31.37
N TYR A 561 -10.21 22.81 -31.26
CA TYR A 561 -10.17 24.25 -31.02
C TYR A 561 -10.20 24.97 -32.37
N CYS A 562 -11.30 25.69 -32.65
CA CYS A 562 -11.60 26.30 -33.93
C CYS A 562 -11.53 27.83 -33.82
N LYS A 563 -10.86 28.48 -34.78
CA LYS A 563 -10.72 29.94 -34.89
C LYS A 563 -11.52 30.51 -36.07
N THR A 564 -11.96 29.67 -37.00
CA THR A 564 -12.70 30.08 -38.20
C THR A 564 -14.00 29.29 -38.36
N VAL A 565 -14.97 29.88 -39.06
CA VAL A 565 -16.23 29.18 -39.40
C VAL A 565 -15.93 27.90 -40.21
N ALA A 566 -14.95 27.95 -41.12
CA ALA A 566 -14.57 26.79 -41.93
C ALA A 566 -14.07 25.60 -41.09
N GLU A 567 -13.31 25.85 -40.01
CA GLU A 567 -12.87 24.79 -39.09
C GLU A 567 -14.05 24.20 -38.31
N VAL A 568 -14.99 25.05 -37.87
CA VAL A 568 -16.22 24.59 -37.20
C VAL A 568 -17.06 23.73 -38.15
N GLU A 569 -17.18 24.14 -39.41
CA GLU A 569 -17.89 23.37 -40.45
C GLU A 569 -17.19 22.04 -40.76
N ALA A 570 -15.86 22.02 -40.84
CA ALA A 570 -15.09 20.79 -41.02
C ALA A 570 -15.33 19.80 -39.87
N PHE A 571 -15.31 20.28 -38.62
CA PHE A 571 -15.59 19.44 -37.46
C PHE A 571 -17.04 18.93 -37.46
N ARG A 572 -18.01 19.77 -37.83
CA ARG A 572 -19.43 19.38 -37.97
C ARG A 572 -19.65 18.36 -39.09
N ALA A 573 -18.87 18.41 -40.16
CA ALA A 573 -18.96 17.42 -41.23
C ALA A 573 -18.55 16.02 -40.77
N GLU A 574 -17.64 15.93 -39.79
CA GLU A 574 -17.19 14.68 -39.18
C GLU A 574 -18.16 14.17 -38.10
N TYR A 575 -18.77 15.07 -37.33
CA TYR A 575 -19.66 14.73 -36.21
C TYR A 575 -21.08 15.29 -36.41
N PRO A 576 -22.12 14.43 -36.58
CA PRO A 576 -23.49 14.88 -36.86
C PRO A 576 -24.08 15.82 -35.79
N ALA A 577 -23.73 15.62 -34.52
CA ALA A 577 -24.16 16.48 -33.43
C ALA A 577 -22.95 16.96 -32.63
N ILE A 578 -22.86 18.28 -32.42
CA ILE A 578 -21.72 18.93 -31.75
C ILE A 578 -22.18 19.93 -30.70
N VAL A 579 -21.28 20.27 -29.80
CA VAL A 579 -21.37 21.37 -28.85
C VAL A 579 -20.26 22.37 -29.18
N ILE A 580 -20.62 23.64 -29.33
CA ILE A 580 -19.69 24.75 -29.53
C ILE A 580 -19.63 25.54 -28.22
N LYS A 581 -18.42 25.67 -27.66
CA LYS A 581 -18.17 26.37 -26.39
C LYS A 581 -17.23 27.56 -26.62
N PRO A 582 -17.64 28.81 -26.31
CA PRO A 582 -16.72 29.95 -26.33
C PRO A 582 -15.57 29.76 -25.35
N VAL A 583 -14.35 30.15 -25.72
CA VAL A 583 -13.17 29.99 -24.84
C VAL A 583 -13.23 30.88 -23.60
N GLN A 584 -13.84 32.07 -23.72
CA GLN A 584 -13.86 33.11 -22.68
C GLN A 584 -14.92 32.88 -21.58
N ASP A 585 -16.00 32.18 -21.88
CA ASP A 585 -17.15 32.10 -21.00
C ASP A 585 -17.13 30.85 -20.11
N GLY A 586 -17.55 31.02 -18.85
CA GLY A 586 -17.73 29.94 -17.87
C GLY A 586 -19.19 29.86 -17.42
N GLY A 587 -19.58 28.72 -16.85
CA GLY A 587 -20.92 28.56 -16.25
C GLY A 587 -22.08 28.46 -17.24
N GLY A 588 -21.83 27.98 -18.47
CA GLY A 588 -22.88 27.64 -19.43
C GLY A 588 -23.24 28.73 -20.43
N LYS A 589 -22.66 29.92 -20.30
CA LYS A 589 -22.90 31.04 -21.21
C LYS A 589 -22.31 30.77 -22.59
N GLY A 590 -23.09 31.09 -23.63
CA GLY A 590 -22.75 30.92 -25.04
C GLY A 590 -22.58 29.48 -25.52
N ILE A 591 -22.84 28.45 -24.68
CA ILE A 591 -22.75 27.06 -25.11
C ILE A 591 -23.86 26.80 -26.13
N THR A 592 -23.47 26.34 -27.31
CA THR A 592 -24.39 26.06 -28.41
C THR A 592 -24.40 24.58 -28.73
N ARG A 593 -25.58 23.99 -28.89
CA ARG A 593 -25.75 22.62 -29.41
C ARG A 593 -26.21 22.66 -30.85
N VAL A 594 -25.50 21.99 -31.74
CA VAL A 594 -25.94 21.72 -33.10
C VAL A 594 -26.45 20.27 -33.14
N ALA A 595 -27.73 20.10 -33.43
CA ALA A 595 -28.35 18.78 -33.54
C ALA A 595 -28.07 18.13 -34.90
N ALA A 596 -28.23 16.80 -34.98
CA ALA A 596 -28.02 16.01 -36.20
C ALA A 596 -28.95 16.41 -37.36
N ASP A 597 -30.10 17.02 -37.08
CA ASP A 597 -31.02 17.54 -38.08
C ASP A 597 -30.66 18.97 -38.55
N GLY A 598 -29.53 19.51 -38.10
CA GLY A 598 -29.01 20.83 -38.47
C GLY A 598 -29.57 21.99 -37.65
N ARG A 599 -30.51 21.76 -36.72
CA ARG A 599 -31.02 22.82 -35.84
C ARG A 599 -30.01 23.21 -34.78
N VAL A 600 -29.88 24.51 -34.52
CA VAL A 600 -28.94 25.08 -33.56
C VAL A 600 -29.67 25.64 -32.35
N PHE A 601 -29.26 25.22 -31.15
CA PHE A 601 -29.84 25.63 -29.88
C PHE A 601 -28.77 26.37 -29.08
N VAL A 602 -28.94 27.68 -28.89
CA VAL A 602 -28.02 28.50 -28.10
C VAL A 602 -28.48 28.49 -26.65
N GLU A 603 -27.59 28.14 -25.73
CA GLU A 603 -27.85 28.05 -24.29
C GLU A 603 -29.13 27.25 -23.95
N HIS A 604 -30.22 27.96 -23.59
CA HIS A 604 -31.49 27.42 -23.14
C HIS A 604 -32.62 27.59 -24.17
N ASP A 605 -32.31 28.04 -25.38
CA ASP A 605 -33.32 28.26 -26.41
C ASP A 605 -34.04 26.96 -26.73
N LYS A 606 -35.36 26.99 -26.57
CA LYS A 606 -36.24 25.84 -26.85
C LYS A 606 -36.56 25.71 -28.34
N VAL A 607 -36.36 26.80 -29.08
CA VAL A 607 -36.58 26.87 -30.53
C VAL A 607 -35.22 26.95 -31.18
N GLY A 608 -34.89 25.95 -31.99
CA GLY A 608 -33.64 25.93 -32.74
C GLY A 608 -33.71 26.85 -33.95
N VAL A 609 -32.63 27.56 -34.24
CA VAL A 609 -32.45 28.36 -35.46
C VAL A 609 -31.75 27.55 -36.54
N ALA A 610 -31.81 28.02 -37.79
CA ALA A 610 -31.03 27.44 -38.88
C ALA A 610 -29.53 27.70 -38.69
N TRP A 611 -28.68 26.83 -39.26
CA TRP A 611 -27.23 26.95 -39.14
C TRP A 611 -26.74 28.31 -39.67
N GLU A 612 -27.21 28.71 -40.84
CA GLU A 612 -26.79 29.95 -41.51
C GLU A 612 -27.17 31.18 -40.66
N GLU A 613 -28.35 31.14 -40.04
CA GLU A 613 -28.81 32.18 -39.12
C GLU A 613 -27.91 32.25 -37.87
N TYR A 614 -27.57 31.12 -37.27
CA TYR A 614 -26.63 31.07 -36.14
C TYR A 614 -25.24 31.59 -36.51
N VAL A 615 -24.74 31.23 -37.70
CA VAL A 615 -23.43 31.69 -38.17
C VAL A 615 -23.38 33.21 -38.24
N GLU A 616 -24.37 33.84 -38.87
CA GLU A 616 -24.40 35.29 -39.04
C GLU A 616 -24.72 36.04 -37.73
N SER A 617 -25.63 35.52 -36.90
CA SER A 617 -26.09 36.23 -35.70
C SER A 617 -25.21 36.02 -34.46
N HIS A 618 -24.50 34.90 -34.35
CA HIS A 618 -23.76 34.52 -33.15
C HIS A 618 -22.32 34.10 -33.44
N LEU A 619 -22.10 33.09 -34.30
CA LEU A 619 -20.77 32.49 -34.46
C LEU A 619 -19.76 33.48 -35.04
N ARG A 620 -20.12 34.21 -36.10
CA ARG A 620 -19.32 35.32 -36.62
C ARG A 620 -19.12 36.39 -35.58
N GLY A 621 -20.11 36.68 -34.72
CA GLY A 621 -19.88 37.58 -33.59
C GLY A 621 -18.79 37.08 -32.63
N VAL A 622 -18.77 35.79 -32.30
CA VAL A 622 -17.76 35.23 -31.39
C VAL A 622 -16.38 35.11 -32.05
N LEU A 623 -16.34 34.79 -33.34
CA LEU A 623 -15.10 34.64 -34.12
C LEU A 623 -14.56 35.98 -34.67
N ASP A 624 -15.43 36.94 -34.99
CA ASP A 624 -15.08 38.24 -35.60
C ASP A 624 -15.12 39.41 -34.59
N ASN A 625 -16.02 39.42 -33.59
CA ASN A 625 -16.16 40.49 -32.57
C ASN A 625 -15.51 40.18 -31.20
N ALA A 626 -14.40 39.44 -31.16
CA ALA A 626 -13.57 39.31 -29.96
C ALA A 626 -12.78 40.61 -29.62
N MET A 627 -13.46 41.76 -29.56
CA MET A 627 -12.93 43.06 -29.11
C MET A 627 -13.60 43.48 -27.80
N PRO A 628 -12.81 43.99 -26.85
CA PRO A 628 -12.72 45.43 -26.77
C PRO A 628 -11.27 45.91 -26.88
N THR A 629 -11.07 46.98 -27.66
CA THR A 629 -9.94 47.93 -27.67
C THR A 629 -8.55 47.37 -27.31
N PRO A 630 -7.59 47.37 -28.27
CA PRO A 630 -6.18 47.23 -27.93
C PRO A 630 -5.80 48.27 -26.87
N ARG A 631 -4.74 48.01 -26.10
CA ARG A 631 -3.99 49.10 -25.46
C ARG A 631 -3.74 50.19 -26.50
N SER A 632 -3.63 51.45 -26.06
CA SER A 632 -3.30 52.58 -26.94
C SER A 632 -1.99 52.40 -27.74
N ASP A 633 -1.18 51.38 -27.42
CA ASP A 633 0.05 50.97 -28.11
C ASP A 633 -0.11 49.77 -29.07
N GLY A 634 -1.29 49.18 -29.20
CA GLY A 634 -1.57 48.11 -30.16
C GLY A 634 -1.02 46.72 -29.82
N SER A 635 -0.51 46.48 -28.62
CA SER A 635 0.02 45.15 -28.22
C SER A 635 -0.82 44.48 -27.12
N ASP A 636 -1.49 43.36 -27.44
CA ASP A 636 -2.01 42.43 -26.44
C ASP A 636 -1.54 40.99 -26.77
N PRO A 637 -0.53 40.45 -26.06
CA PRO A 637 -0.07 39.08 -26.25
C PRO A 637 -1.08 38.01 -25.80
N ASP A 638 -2.19 38.38 -25.15
CA ASP A 638 -3.26 37.45 -24.77
C ASP A 638 -4.36 37.29 -25.84
N TYR A 639 -4.30 38.08 -26.93
CA TYR A 639 -5.29 38.05 -28.01
C TYR A 639 -5.54 36.64 -28.56
N ASP A 640 -4.46 35.87 -28.76
CA ASP A 640 -4.52 34.52 -29.32
C ASP A 640 -5.02 33.44 -28.35
N LEU A 641 -4.97 33.67 -27.03
CA LEU A 641 -5.35 32.68 -26.00
C LEU A 641 -6.87 32.57 -25.79
N PHE A 642 -7.61 33.60 -26.17
CA PHE A 642 -9.04 33.74 -25.86
C PHE A 642 -9.92 33.91 -27.11
N HIS A 643 -9.33 33.76 -28.30
CA HIS A 643 -10.00 33.90 -29.57
C HIS A 643 -10.46 32.53 -30.10
N GLY A 644 -11.74 32.36 -30.41
CA GLY A 644 -12.27 31.12 -30.98
C GLY A 644 -13.19 30.34 -30.05
N VAL A 645 -13.51 29.12 -30.48
CA VAL A 645 -14.46 28.21 -29.84
C VAL A 645 -13.87 26.81 -29.75
N VAL A 646 -14.28 26.05 -28.73
CA VAL A 646 -14.02 24.61 -28.67
C VAL A 646 -15.26 23.89 -29.17
N CYS A 647 -15.12 23.19 -30.29
CA CYS A 647 -16.12 22.26 -30.79
C CYS A 647 -15.85 20.90 -30.15
N MET A 648 -16.88 20.29 -29.58
CA MET A 648 -16.83 18.93 -29.01
C MET A 648 -17.95 18.11 -29.61
N LYS A 649 -17.76 16.81 -29.79
CA LYS A 649 -18.85 15.88 -30.10
C LYS A 649 -19.92 15.99 -29.00
N PHE A 650 -21.19 16.09 -29.39
CA PHE A 650 -22.29 16.06 -28.43
C PHE A 650 -22.43 14.65 -27.84
N LEU A 651 -22.44 14.55 -26.52
CA LEU A 651 -22.59 13.29 -25.79
C LEU A 651 -24.04 13.16 -25.29
N GLU A 652 -24.74 12.11 -25.70
CA GLU A 652 -26.11 11.85 -25.22
C GLU A 652 -26.16 11.53 -23.72
N GLY A 653 -25.07 10.97 -23.18
CA GLY A 653 -24.84 10.72 -21.76
C GLY A 653 -24.85 11.97 -20.87
N VAL A 654 -24.95 13.18 -21.43
CA VAL A 654 -25.21 14.41 -20.65
C VAL A 654 -26.49 14.30 -19.80
N ARG A 655 -27.45 13.47 -20.21
CA ARG A 655 -28.67 13.18 -19.44
C ARG A 655 -28.41 12.45 -18.12
N GLU A 656 -27.31 11.73 -18.04
CA GLU A 656 -26.87 11.05 -16.81
C GLU A 656 -26.25 12.03 -15.81
N GLY A 657 -26.00 13.28 -16.23
CA GLY A 657 -25.59 14.37 -15.37
C GLY A 657 -24.13 14.76 -15.52
N ASP A 658 -23.90 16.05 -15.39
CA ASP A 658 -22.59 16.68 -15.35
C ASP A 658 -22.03 16.60 -13.94
N LYS A 659 -20.99 15.78 -13.76
CA LYS A 659 -20.39 15.56 -12.45
C LYS A 659 -19.23 16.52 -12.22
N ARG A 660 -19.39 17.39 -11.22
CA ARG A 660 -18.35 18.28 -10.70
C ARG A 660 -17.53 17.51 -9.67
N THR A 661 -16.23 17.37 -9.91
CA THR A 661 -15.28 16.72 -9.00
C THR A 661 -14.18 17.71 -8.60
N VAL A 662 -13.96 17.90 -7.30
CA VAL A 662 -12.91 18.79 -6.78
C VAL A 662 -11.68 17.97 -6.38
N VAL A 663 -10.51 18.39 -6.86
CA VAL A 663 -9.25 17.70 -6.67
C VAL A 663 -8.22 18.64 -6.05
N ILE A 664 -7.49 18.13 -5.06
CA ILE A 664 -6.38 18.82 -4.41
C ILE A 664 -5.21 17.85 -4.31
N ASP A 665 -4.07 18.21 -4.91
CA ASP A 665 -2.84 17.39 -4.91
C ASP A 665 -3.09 15.95 -5.42
N GLY A 666 -3.78 15.83 -6.56
CA GLY A 666 -4.17 14.55 -7.16
C GLY A 666 -5.24 13.76 -6.39
N ARG A 667 -5.74 14.26 -5.26
CA ARG A 667 -6.75 13.58 -4.43
C ARG A 667 -8.14 14.14 -4.67
N ILE A 668 -9.09 13.25 -4.96
CA ILE A 668 -10.51 13.61 -5.04
C ILE A 668 -11.03 13.94 -3.65
N ILE A 669 -11.49 15.17 -3.44
CA ILE A 669 -12.01 15.64 -2.16
C ILE A 669 -13.51 15.36 -2.01
N ALA A 670 -14.25 15.64 -3.07
CA ALA A 670 -15.69 15.40 -3.18
C ALA A 670 -16.15 15.57 -4.63
N SER A 671 -17.28 14.91 -4.94
CA SER A 671 -17.95 14.98 -6.22
C SER A 671 -19.46 15.21 -6.03
N SER A 672 -20.06 15.92 -6.97
CA SER A 672 -21.50 16.16 -7.03
C SER A 672 -21.98 16.03 -8.46
N ILE A 673 -23.05 15.25 -8.67
CA ILE A 673 -23.69 15.14 -9.96
C ILE A 673 -24.76 16.23 -10.12
N ARG A 674 -24.72 16.93 -11.24
CA ARG A 674 -25.65 18.01 -11.58
C ARG A 674 -26.54 17.54 -12.73
N LEU A 675 -27.83 17.47 -12.48
CA LEU A 675 -28.80 17.03 -13.49
C LEU A 675 -29.42 18.24 -14.21
N PRO A 676 -29.69 18.12 -15.53
CA PRO A 676 -30.38 19.18 -16.25
C PRO A 676 -31.85 19.23 -15.83
N GLN A 677 -32.46 20.42 -15.89
CA GLN A 677 -33.92 20.54 -15.71
C GLN A 677 -34.68 19.80 -16.82
N GLN A 678 -35.89 19.32 -16.53
CA GLN A 678 -36.73 18.64 -17.52
C GLN A 678 -36.97 19.54 -18.75
N GLY A 679 -36.54 19.07 -19.93
CA GLY A 679 -36.62 19.82 -21.19
C GLY A 679 -35.41 20.72 -21.51
N ASN A 680 -34.39 20.78 -20.64
CA ASN A 680 -33.12 21.47 -20.87
C ASN A 680 -31.96 20.46 -21.01
N TRP A 681 -30.89 20.83 -21.69
CA TRP A 681 -29.71 19.98 -21.91
C TRP A 681 -28.44 20.49 -21.20
N VAL A 682 -28.49 21.68 -20.60
CA VAL A 682 -27.39 22.31 -19.85
C VAL A 682 -27.55 22.02 -18.35
N CYS A 683 -26.49 21.51 -17.70
CA CYS A 683 -26.55 20.93 -16.35
C CYS A 683 -26.02 21.85 -15.23
N ASN A 684 -25.91 23.18 -15.44
CA ASN A 684 -25.31 24.06 -14.44
C ASN A 684 -26.21 24.31 -13.21
N ALA A 685 -25.72 23.93 -12.03
CA ALA A 685 -26.39 24.13 -10.74
C ALA A 685 -26.69 25.61 -10.41
N SER A 686 -25.84 26.55 -10.87
CA SER A 686 -26.08 27.99 -10.71
C SER A 686 -27.30 28.51 -11.48
N MET A 687 -27.89 27.69 -12.35
CA MET A 687 -29.01 28.01 -13.23
C MET A 687 -30.23 27.11 -12.97
N GLY A 688 -30.32 26.49 -11.78
CA GLY A 688 -31.53 25.79 -11.31
C GLY A 688 -31.57 24.27 -11.53
N GLY A 689 -30.45 23.63 -11.86
CA GLY A 689 -30.32 22.16 -11.85
C GLY A 689 -30.26 21.59 -10.43
N THR A 690 -30.69 20.34 -10.23
CA THR A 690 -30.55 19.64 -8.93
C THR A 690 -29.14 19.07 -8.80
N SER A 691 -28.57 19.14 -7.60
CA SER A 691 -27.24 18.58 -7.28
C SER A 691 -27.39 17.47 -6.25
N HIS A 692 -26.81 16.31 -6.52
CA HIS A 692 -26.77 15.17 -5.60
C HIS A 692 -25.31 14.80 -5.29
N VAL A 693 -25.06 14.30 -4.08
CA VAL A 693 -23.75 13.73 -3.74
C VAL A 693 -23.50 12.53 -4.64
N ALA A 694 -22.30 12.45 -5.20
CA ALA A 694 -21.87 11.31 -5.96
C ALA A 694 -20.50 10.84 -5.45
N ALA A 695 -20.29 9.53 -5.40
CA ALA A 695 -18.93 9.00 -5.30
C ALA A 695 -18.20 9.27 -6.61
N ALA A 696 -16.87 9.34 -6.54
CA ALA A 696 -16.05 9.28 -7.73
C ALA A 696 -16.04 7.84 -8.26
N ASP A 697 -16.17 7.71 -9.58
CA ASP A 697 -16.17 6.41 -10.25
C ASP A 697 -14.71 6.01 -10.60
N ASP A 698 -14.44 4.73 -10.86
CA ASP A 698 -13.08 4.26 -11.21
C ASP A 698 -12.50 4.99 -12.42
N ASP A 699 -13.36 5.35 -13.39
CA ASP A 699 -12.99 6.17 -14.55
C ASP A 699 -12.44 7.54 -14.16
N GLU A 700 -13.02 8.20 -13.15
CA GLU A 700 -12.56 9.52 -12.69
C GLU A 700 -11.25 9.41 -11.93
N VAL A 701 -11.06 8.33 -11.16
CA VAL A 701 -9.79 8.03 -10.49
C VAL A 701 -8.69 7.84 -11.54
N GLU A 702 -8.96 7.07 -12.61
CA GLU A 702 -8.00 6.89 -13.70
C GLU A 702 -7.76 8.19 -14.48
N LEU A 703 -8.80 8.96 -14.77
CA LEU A 703 -8.71 10.26 -15.43
C LEU A 703 -7.82 11.21 -14.64
N ILE A 704 -8.02 11.32 -13.32
CA ILE A 704 -7.21 12.19 -12.45
C ILE A 704 -5.77 11.69 -12.35
N ARG A 705 -5.55 10.38 -12.31
CA ARG A 705 -4.19 9.79 -12.34
C ARG A 705 -3.40 10.21 -13.59
N LYS A 706 -4.07 10.40 -14.72
CA LYS A 706 -3.47 10.89 -15.97
C LYS A 706 -3.36 12.42 -16.01
N LEU A 707 -4.38 13.13 -15.54
CA LEU A 707 -4.48 14.59 -15.62
C LEU A 707 -3.58 15.32 -14.60
N ASP A 708 -3.52 14.86 -13.35
CA ASP A 708 -2.80 15.55 -12.26
C ASP A 708 -1.29 15.76 -12.57
N PRO A 709 -0.54 14.77 -13.08
CA PRO A 709 0.86 14.97 -13.47
C PRO A 709 1.06 16.03 -14.57
N VAL A 710 0.09 16.21 -15.46
CA VAL A 710 0.13 17.25 -16.50
C VAL A 710 -0.09 18.63 -15.86
N LEU A 711 -1.09 18.75 -14.99
CA LEU A 711 -1.41 20.00 -14.29
C LEU A 711 -0.30 20.45 -13.34
N ARG A 712 0.39 19.51 -12.67
CA ARG A 712 1.53 19.82 -11.80
C ARG A 712 2.69 20.50 -12.53
N LYS A 713 2.94 20.15 -13.80
CA LYS A 713 3.96 20.83 -14.62
C LYS A 713 3.67 22.32 -14.81
N HIS A 714 2.40 22.71 -14.69
CA HIS A 714 1.93 24.09 -14.78
C HIS A 714 1.64 24.71 -13.40
N ASN A 715 2.11 24.11 -12.30
CA ASN A 715 1.88 24.57 -10.93
C ASN A 715 0.38 24.71 -10.58
N ILE A 716 -0.47 23.83 -11.15
CA ILE A 716 -1.89 23.73 -10.82
C ILE A 716 -2.11 22.53 -9.90
N THR A 717 -2.51 22.77 -8.66
CA THR A 717 -2.69 21.74 -7.62
C THR A 717 -4.11 21.68 -7.08
N PHE A 718 -4.83 22.80 -7.09
CA PHE A 718 -6.21 22.88 -6.66
C PHE A 718 -7.12 23.23 -7.84
N TYR A 719 -7.86 22.24 -8.32
CA TYR A 719 -8.72 22.39 -9.50
C TYR A 719 -10.03 21.62 -9.32
N GLY A 720 -11.02 21.97 -10.13
CA GLY A 720 -12.26 21.23 -10.28
C GLY A 720 -12.42 20.79 -11.73
N ILE A 721 -12.87 19.56 -11.94
CA ILE A 721 -13.19 19.04 -13.27
C ILE A 721 -14.69 18.79 -13.38
N ASP A 722 -15.20 18.91 -14.60
CA ASP A 722 -16.55 18.50 -14.98
C ASP A 722 -16.45 17.32 -15.94
N THR A 723 -17.12 16.22 -15.61
CA THR A 723 -17.14 14.99 -16.41
C THR A 723 -18.54 14.64 -16.90
N LEU A 724 -18.59 14.07 -18.11
CA LEU A 724 -19.81 13.59 -18.76
C LEU A 724 -19.64 12.13 -19.15
N VAL A 725 -20.74 11.40 -19.29
CA VAL A 725 -20.73 10.02 -19.79
C VAL A 725 -20.59 10.03 -21.31
N GLY A 726 -19.55 9.37 -21.81
CA GLY A 726 -19.26 9.16 -23.23
C GLY A 726 -20.08 8.02 -23.84
N ASP A 727 -19.95 7.85 -25.15
CA ASP A 727 -20.73 6.83 -25.89
C ASP A 727 -20.34 5.38 -25.54
N ASP A 728 -19.16 5.19 -24.96
CA ASP A 728 -18.67 3.91 -24.44
C ASP A 728 -19.11 3.63 -22.98
N GLY A 729 -19.93 4.53 -22.42
CA GLY A 729 -20.40 4.46 -21.03
C GLY A 729 -19.38 4.96 -20.01
N LYS A 730 -18.19 5.41 -20.43
CA LYS A 730 -17.15 5.90 -19.51
C LYS A 730 -17.26 7.40 -19.27
N ARG A 731 -16.76 7.86 -18.12
CA ARG A 731 -16.68 9.32 -17.86
C ARG A 731 -15.49 9.96 -18.56
N VAL A 732 -15.75 11.03 -19.31
CA VAL A 732 -14.75 11.85 -20.02
C VAL A 732 -14.78 13.30 -19.53
N LEU A 733 -13.63 13.98 -19.62
CA LEU A 733 -13.45 15.37 -19.25
C LEU A 733 -14.19 16.30 -20.22
N SER A 734 -15.00 17.19 -19.67
CA SER A 734 -15.76 18.22 -20.41
C SER A 734 -15.26 19.64 -20.13
N GLU A 735 -14.78 19.91 -18.92
CA GLU A 735 -14.27 21.22 -18.51
C GLU A 735 -13.28 21.10 -17.33
N LEU A 736 -12.27 21.98 -17.32
CA LEU A 736 -11.32 22.16 -16.22
C LEU A 736 -11.44 23.57 -15.64
N ASN A 737 -11.50 23.67 -14.32
CA ASN A 737 -11.63 24.93 -13.58
C ASN A 737 -10.51 25.02 -12.52
N ALA A 738 -9.52 25.90 -12.71
CA ALA A 738 -8.42 26.07 -11.75
C ALA A 738 -8.37 27.46 -11.08
N SER A 739 -9.27 28.38 -11.42
CA SER A 739 -9.23 29.75 -10.88
C SER A 739 -9.95 29.91 -9.54
N ASN A 740 -11.27 30.01 -9.56
CA ASN A 740 -12.10 30.07 -8.36
C ASN A 740 -12.89 28.76 -8.24
N VAL A 741 -12.21 27.71 -7.78
CA VAL A 741 -12.79 26.36 -7.63
C VAL A 741 -13.93 26.40 -6.62
N GLY A 742 -15.16 26.33 -7.12
CA GLY A 742 -16.38 26.17 -6.32
C GLY A 742 -16.83 24.71 -6.23
N GLY A 743 -17.81 24.45 -5.36
CA GLY A 743 -18.48 23.15 -5.24
C GLY A 743 -18.35 22.52 -3.85
N LEU A 744 -17.26 22.78 -3.12
CA LEU A 744 -17.01 22.17 -1.81
C LEU A 744 -18.11 22.46 -0.77
N ALA A 745 -18.53 23.73 -0.65
CA ALA A 745 -19.57 24.10 0.33
C ALA A 745 -20.95 23.53 -0.02
N PRO A 746 -21.44 23.59 -1.28
CA PRO A 746 -22.64 22.85 -1.67
C PRO A 746 -22.54 21.34 -1.43
N MET A 747 -21.39 20.71 -1.73
CA MET A 747 -21.18 19.28 -1.49
C MET A 747 -21.23 18.93 0.01
N GLU A 748 -20.63 19.76 0.88
CA GLU A 748 -20.72 19.65 2.34
C GLU A 748 -22.17 19.73 2.82
N GLU A 749 -22.94 20.71 2.32
CA GLU A 749 -24.34 20.90 2.70
C GLU A 749 -25.22 19.70 2.33
N VAL A 750 -25.05 19.15 1.12
CA VAL A 750 -25.85 18.00 0.66
C VAL A 750 -25.40 16.68 1.30
N SER A 751 -24.10 16.51 1.57
CA SER A 751 -23.55 15.27 2.15
C SER A 751 -23.65 15.18 3.67
N GLY A 752 -23.67 16.32 4.37
CA GLY A 752 -23.51 16.37 5.83
C GLY A 752 -22.09 16.04 6.31
N GLU A 753 -21.16 15.78 5.39
CA GLU A 753 -19.76 15.45 5.68
C GLU A 753 -18.89 16.71 5.65
N PRO A 754 -17.80 16.80 6.45
CA PRO A 754 -16.94 17.98 6.53
C PRO A 754 -15.97 18.11 5.32
N VAL A 755 -16.54 18.18 4.11
CA VAL A 755 -15.86 18.24 2.82
C VAL A 755 -14.90 19.43 2.74
N VAL A 756 -15.30 20.60 3.23
CA VAL A 756 -14.48 21.82 3.21
C VAL A 756 -13.26 21.66 4.11
N ALA A 757 -13.45 21.19 5.35
CA ALA A 757 -12.36 20.99 6.30
C ALA A 757 -11.36 19.94 5.78
N ARG A 758 -11.86 18.84 5.20
CA ARG A 758 -11.04 17.79 4.57
C ARG A 758 -10.23 18.33 3.38
N GLY A 759 -10.86 19.12 2.51
CA GLY A 759 -10.19 19.76 1.39
C GLY A 759 -9.10 20.73 1.83
N MET A 760 -9.37 21.59 2.81
CA MET A 760 -8.38 22.55 3.31
C MET A 760 -7.24 21.87 4.09
N HIS A 761 -7.51 20.76 4.77
CA HIS A 761 -6.46 19.93 5.36
C HIS A 761 -5.54 19.31 4.30
N ALA A 762 -6.10 18.79 3.20
CA ALA A 762 -5.32 18.28 2.07
C ALA A 762 -4.46 19.38 1.44
N LEU A 763 -5.00 20.59 1.26
CA LEU A 763 -4.26 21.74 0.75
C LEU A 763 -3.12 22.14 1.71
N TRP A 764 -3.35 22.17 3.01
CA TRP A 764 -2.31 22.43 3.99
C TRP A 764 -1.23 21.37 4.01
N THR A 765 -1.58 20.10 3.85
CA THR A 765 -0.60 19.00 3.77
C THR A 765 0.34 19.22 2.57
N TYR A 766 -0.22 19.57 1.41
CA TYR A 766 0.57 19.93 0.23
C TYR A 766 1.48 21.14 0.48
N ILE A 767 0.94 22.22 1.07
CA ILE A 767 1.70 23.43 1.38
C ILE A 767 2.85 23.15 2.34
N VAL A 768 2.58 22.46 3.43
CA VAL A 768 3.55 22.07 4.46
C VAL A 768 4.71 21.32 3.82
N GLN A 769 4.40 20.31 3.01
CA GLN A 769 5.41 19.54 2.30
C GLN A 769 6.22 20.41 1.35
N ARG A 770 5.55 21.24 0.54
CA ARG A 770 6.19 22.11 -0.44
C ARG A 770 7.15 23.13 0.18
N VAL A 771 6.72 23.80 1.27
CA VAL A 771 7.57 24.76 2.00
C VAL A 771 8.73 24.03 2.67
N SER A 772 8.48 22.86 3.26
CA SER A 772 9.51 22.02 3.88
C SER A 772 10.58 21.60 2.87
N ASP A 773 10.18 21.17 1.67
CA ASP A 773 11.10 20.74 0.61
C ASP A 773 11.94 21.89 0.05
N HIS A 774 11.37 23.09 -0.07
CA HIS A 774 12.07 24.24 -0.62
C HIS A 774 13.02 24.91 0.39
N GLU A 775 12.59 25.05 1.64
CA GLU A 775 13.34 25.80 2.65
C GLU A 775 14.14 24.90 3.60
N GLY A 776 13.95 23.58 3.57
CA GLY A 776 14.68 22.62 4.40
C GLY A 776 14.17 22.49 5.84
N TRP A 777 12.95 22.98 6.13
CA TRP A 777 12.31 22.95 7.46
C TRP A 777 11.26 21.85 7.59
N VAL A 778 10.61 21.76 8.76
CA VAL A 778 9.36 21.01 8.96
C VAL A 778 8.31 21.97 9.52
N VAL A 779 7.18 22.08 8.81
CA VAL A 779 6.04 22.95 9.15
C VAL A 779 5.01 22.22 10.01
#